data_AF-A0A9N9Z7U4-F1
#
_entry.id   AF-A0A9N9Z7U4-F1
#
_cell.length_a   1.000
_cell.length_b   1.000
_cell.length_c   1.000
_cell.angle_alpha   90.00
_cell.angle_beta   90.00
_cell.angle_gamma   90.00
#
_symmetry.space_group_name_H-M   'P 1'
#
loop_
_entity.id
_entity.type
_entity.pdbx_description
1 polymer ?
#
loop_
_entity_poly.entity_id
_entity_poly.type
_entity_poly.pdbx_seq_one_letter_code
_entity_poly.pdbx_strand_id
1 'polypeptide(L)'
;MDSLGDFSEESWPQHPFLPQETLDGPAFLDTGACLCALQNPRPEDTKNAVWQCIGNQTQGVYNVDTGKWFNAVHDSTKIDGAIEDDSNGPDTSKTLAVVDGKFQEREPNSAQFSIYDRACTGKNHSTFSTAYYRVVEANGTDETPVDALPCWRMGAIPVQIQNAESWTSKGCQEGFYCPNNTVNSLPLYCPPLEPCQISRLLGEVCQHPDTGDYLSMGPFEPQICQKGFYCPHEANGTQQLPCPQGSYCQLGAATPTPCVIGSYCPQKAEFQLFYLPAIILVLVDIIIAFGIFIFGYRQRFRRSSSQARIGVFTKGREGMGGVMAKMSGYNALSDDPNDREMQPLDAAYVARRPTLGFEAALGPETETEGTEGHKPYETNPQLQAFTDAMRKATDAFDFGLSFRYEDLTFQPKGSSRPILNHVTGSIDRGTLTAVMGGSGGGKSTFVNVLMGKTKHTQGLVAINNKPDKLKRYKKVIGYVPQDDIVLPELTVYENIAHSARVRLPRTWSNRDIDRLVDAVIDCLELSHVRDSLVGSVSKPVISGGQRKRVSIGMELAAAPMAIFLDEPTSGLDASAASSMMRTLKALAKLGISVIVIIHQPRVETFEMLDNLILLGNGQTIYEGPQETAHQFFENMGFRFPPHTNKADVITDIITGNGREYKPVGDIAKEFLIERWVQHHANLTRDTSRHTLSSAGQGLMHKTIKKRGAYRLKQFWLCLCRAVLQQYRGYWSFWGEMALSLLGGFLLGLAQNSRNGVMFRGIYNTYGILSISADYLSAPQFALLVAIGIGLVSAAPGVKIFSEELLVQNREAEAGHSRISYFMAKVLCVFPRMVFACLHFSVPLLLLAMPVINWGVAFMVNLLYFFCIYGLASIVSMISKREEAPLLSAMLSLILGILSGAAPPLSKVKQWHMEWLWRASPGTWLAEVYFSQLVGPYEYLYNVETAAALTGFHMGWLWRNMLILFAIGFGYRVIAFVFLCFGHRLRR
;
A
#
# COMPACT_ATOMS: atom_id res chain seq x y z
N MET A 1 40.17 -12.79 13.39
CA MET A 1 40.92 -11.73 12.69
C MET A 1 42.23 -11.43 13.43
N ASP A 2 42.86 -12.43 14.06
CA ASP A 2 44.10 -12.29 14.86
C ASP A 2 45.11 -13.37 14.45
N SER A 3 45.51 -13.40 13.19
CA SER A 3 46.60 -14.29 12.73
C SER A 3 47.24 -13.79 11.43
N LEU A 4 47.61 -12.52 11.37
CA LEU A 4 48.56 -12.01 10.38
C LEU A 4 49.79 -11.55 11.17
N GLY A 5 50.82 -12.39 11.13
CA GLY A 5 52.07 -12.18 11.87
C GLY A 5 52.88 -11.02 11.32
N ASP A 6 53.79 -10.53 12.16
CA ASP A 6 54.82 -9.54 11.84
C ASP A 6 55.56 -9.92 10.55
N PHE A 7 55.54 -9.01 9.58
CA PHE A 7 56.34 -9.10 8.38
C PHE A 7 57.76 -8.61 8.69
N SER A 8 58.76 -9.50 8.63
CA SER A 8 60.18 -9.14 8.62
C SER A 8 60.74 -9.19 7.19
N GLU A 9 61.72 -8.33 6.90
CA GLU A 9 62.46 -8.21 5.62
C GLU A 9 63.13 -9.51 5.15
N GLU A 10 63.25 -10.54 5.99
CA GLU A 10 63.85 -11.82 5.64
C GLU A 10 62.87 -12.81 4.97
N SER A 11 61.59 -12.47 4.85
CA SER A 11 60.55 -13.34 4.29
C SER A 11 60.29 -13.17 2.79
N TRP A 12 61.10 -12.35 2.10
CA TRP A 12 60.99 -12.14 0.65
C TRP A 12 61.61 -13.33 -0.11
N PRO A 13 60.89 -13.98 -1.04
CA PRO A 13 61.49 -15.01 -1.88
C PRO A 13 62.56 -14.40 -2.79
N GLN A 14 63.75 -15.01 -2.81
CA GLN A 14 64.84 -14.65 -3.73
C GLN A 14 64.36 -14.61 -5.19
N HIS A 15 64.80 -13.57 -5.90
CA HIS A 15 64.44 -13.23 -7.28
C HIS A 15 64.74 -14.37 -8.30
N PRO A 16 63.74 -14.87 -9.05
CA PRO A 16 63.96 -15.85 -10.13
C PRO A 16 64.38 -15.23 -11.48
N PHE A 17 64.53 -13.91 -11.57
CA PHE A 17 64.92 -13.18 -12.79
C PHE A 17 66.30 -12.51 -12.71
N LEU A 18 67.04 -12.70 -11.62
CA LEU A 18 68.41 -12.19 -11.50
C LEU A 18 69.38 -13.28 -12.01
N PRO A 19 70.21 -13.00 -13.04
CA PRO A 19 71.34 -13.85 -13.35
C PRO A 19 72.33 -13.82 -12.18
N GLN A 20 72.88 -14.97 -11.80
CA GLN A 20 73.84 -15.08 -10.70
C GLN A 20 75.26 -14.58 -11.07
N GLU A 21 75.44 -14.07 -12.29
CA GLU A 21 76.67 -13.49 -12.80
C GLU A 21 76.37 -12.13 -13.44
N THR A 22 77.34 -11.22 -13.37
CA THR A 22 77.34 -9.96 -14.13
C THR A 22 77.28 -10.28 -15.62
N LEU A 23 76.13 -10.03 -16.25
CA LEU A 23 76.01 -10.14 -17.70
C LEU A 23 76.81 -9.00 -18.34
N ASP A 24 77.79 -9.35 -19.18
CA ASP A 24 78.38 -8.44 -20.17
C ASP A 24 77.58 -8.58 -21.49
N GLY A 25 77.02 -7.48 -21.99
CA GLY A 25 76.18 -7.46 -23.18
C GLY A 25 75.81 -6.03 -23.61
N PRO A 26 75.29 -5.82 -24.84
CA PRO A 26 74.96 -4.48 -25.30
C PRO A 26 73.89 -3.85 -24.40
N ALA A 27 74.06 -2.58 -24.04
CA ALA A 27 73.05 -1.84 -23.29
C ALA A 27 71.74 -1.83 -24.08
N PHE A 28 70.69 -2.38 -23.47
CA PHE A 28 69.35 -2.40 -24.04
C PHE A 28 68.49 -1.34 -23.37
N LEU A 29 67.74 -0.63 -24.18
CA LEU A 29 66.68 0.27 -23.77
C LEU A 29 65.34 -0.44 -23.95
N ASP A 30 64.61 -0.68 -22.87
CA ASP A 30 63.27 -1.30 -22.93
C ASP A 30 62.19 -0.30 -22.55
N THR A 31 61.53 0.25 -23.56
CA THR A 31 60.23 0.89 -23.37
C THR A 31 59.20 -0.03 -24.00
N GLY A 32 58.02 -0.21 -23.38
CA GLY A 32 56.96 -1.08 -23.92
C GLY A 32 56.49 -0.70 -25.34
N ALA A 33 56.93 0.43 -25.89
CA ALA A 33 56.72 0.86 -27.27
C ALA A 33 57.97 0.80 -28.19
N CYS A 34 59.19 0.73 -27.64
CA CYS A 34 60.45 0.81 -28.39
C CYS A 34 61.59 0.09 -27.66
N LEU A 35 62.21 -0.89 -28.32
CA LEU A 35 63.43 -1.57 -27.86
C LEU A 35 64.62 -1.00 -28.64
N CYS A 36 65.64 -0.48 -27.96
CA CYS A 36 66.84 0.00 -28.65
C CYS A 36 68.10 -0.66 -28.11
N ALA A 37 69.06 -0.91 -28.99
CA ALA A 37 70.34 -1.53 -28.65
C ALA A 37 71.47 -0.67 -29.19
N LEU A 38 72.53 -0.50 -28.41
CA LEU A 38 73.74 0.12 -28.89
C LEU A 38 74.42 -0.79 -29.93
N GLN A 39 74.74 -0.25 -31.10
CA GLN A 39 75.28 -1.01 -32.23
C GLN A 39 76.52 -0.31 -32.79
N ASN A 40 77.43 -1.14 -33.32
CA ASN A 40 78.53 -0.62 -34.13
C ASN A 40 77.97 -0.21 -35.50
N PRO A 41 78.23 1.01 -35.97
CA PRO A 41 77.89 1.38 -37.34
C PRO A 41 78.64 0.44 -38.31
N ARG A 42 77.94 -0.08 -39.33
CA ARG A 42 78.60 -0.77 -40.46
C ARG A 42 79.62 0.20 -41.10
N PRO A 43 80.74 -0.31 -41.65
CA PRO A 43 81.92 0.51 -41.87
C PRO A 43 81.64 1.51 -43.01
N GLU A 44 81.47 2.79 -42.69
CA GLU A 44 82.17 3.88 -43.40
C GLU A 44 81.93 5.33 -42.91
N ASP A 45 81.06 5.67 -41.93
CA ASP A 45 80.86 7.12 -41.65
C ASP A 45 80.56 7.57 -40.21
N THR A 46 80.75 6.75 -39.16
CA THR A 46 80.71 7.24 -37.76
C THR A 46 81.78 6.57 -36.88
N LYS A 47 82.56 7.36 -36.12
CA LYS A 47 83.56 6.85 -35.16
C LYS A 47 82.97 6.37 -33.82
N ASN A 48 81.71 6.72 -33.55
CA ASN A 48 81.05 6.52 -32.27
C ASN A 48 79.95 5.45 -32.39
N ALA A 49 79.68 4.74 -31.30
CA ALA A 49 78.59 3.77 -31.24
C ALA A 49 77.24 4.48 -31.40
N VAL A 50 76.33 3.87 -32.15
CA VAL A 50 74.99 4.43 -32.44
C VAL A 50 73.91 3.51 -31.91
N TRP A 51 72.90 4.10 -31.30
CA TRP A 51 71.75 3.36 -30.78
C TRP A 51 70.79 3.03 -31.92
N GLN A 52 70.54 1.74 -32.14
CA GLN A 52 69.55 1.26 -33.08
C GLN A 52 68.26 0.88 -32.35
N CYS A 53 67.15 1.54 -32.68
CA CYS A 53 65.84 1.13 -32.23
C CYS A 53 65.24 0.08 -33.16
N ILE A 54 65.01 -1.08 -32.58
CA ILE A 54 64.39 -2.26 -33.17
C ILE A 54 62.93 -2.18 -32.72
N GLY A 55 62.04 -1.74 -33.60
CA GLY A 55 60.66 -1.43 -33.25
C GLY A 55 59.87 -2.60 -32.63
N ASN A 56 58.67 -2.27 -32.13
CA ASN A 56 57.61 -3.12 -31.56
C ASN A 56 57.99 -4.58 -31.18
N GLN A 57 58.08 -4.85 -29.87
CA GLN A 57 58.35 -6.18 -29.28
C GLN A 57 57.43 -7.31 -29.79
N THR A 58 56.24 -7.01 -30.33
CA THR A 58 55.25 -8.02 -30.76
C THR A 58 55.45 -8.58 -32.17
N GLN A 59 56.25 -7.95 -33.04
CA GLN A 59 56.38 -8.38 -34.45
C GLN A 59 57.71 -9.05 -34.80
N GLY A 60 58.61 -9.22 -33.85
CA GLY A 60 59.94 -9.77 -34.13
C GLY A 60 60.82 -8.76 -34.88
N VAL A 61 62.10 -8.83 -34.57
CA VAL A 61 63.20 -7.93 -34.97
C VAL A 61 63.04 -7.40 -36.41
N TYR A 62 62.95 -6.07 -36.55
CA TYR A 62 63.03 -5.39 -37.85
C TYR A 62 64.37 -5.69 -38.53
N ASN A 63 64.35 -5.83 -39.86
CA ASN A 63 65.56 -6.01 -40.66
C ASN A 63 66.52 -4.80 -40.49
N VAL A 64 67.83 -5.06 -40.41
CA VAL A 64 68.89 -4.17 -39.91
C VAL A 64 68.93 -2.80 -40.61
N ASP A 65 68.43 -2.71 -41.84
CA ASP A 65 68.47 -1.50 -42.68
C ASP A 65 67.23 -0.59 -42.48
N THR A 66 66.27 -0.97 -41.63
CA THR A 66 64.99 -0.25 -41.41
C THR A 66 64.81 0.35 -40.01
N GLY A 67 65.74 0.07 -39.09
CA GLY A 67 65.72 0.60 -37.72
C GLY A 67 66.03 2.09 -37.65
N LYS A 68 65.58 2.76 -36.57
CA LYS A 68 65.93 4.15 -36.29
C LYS A 68 67.25 4.23 -35.55
N TRP A 69 68.04 5.26 -35.83
CA TRP A 69 69.36 5.40 -35.24
C TRP A 69 69.44 6.68 -34.39
N PHE A 70 70.21 6.65 -33.32
CA PHE A 70 70.47 7.79 -32.45
C PHE A 70 71.96 7.84 -32.13
N ASN A 71 72.51 9.05 -32.02
CA ASN A 71 73.84 9.21 -31.44
C ASN A 71 73.80 8.87 -29.95
N ALA A 72 74.93 8.51 -29.34
CA ALA A 72 75.04 8.52 -27.89
C ALA A 72 75.12 9.99 -27.39
N VAL A 73 74.58 10.26 -26.18
CA VAL A 73 74.64 11.58 -25.52
C VAL A 73 76.09 12.03 -25.27
N HIS A 74 76.99 11.07 -25.10
CA HIS A 74 78.44 11.28 -25.01
C HIS A 74 79.14 10.49 -26.13
N ASP A 75 80.25 11.04 -26.68
CA ASP A 75 81.03 10.45 -27.78
C ASP A 75 81.78 9.19 -27.32
N SER A 76 81.04 8.12 -27.05
CA SER A 76 81.55 6.83 -26.61
C SER A 76 81.77 5.87 -27.78
N THR A 77 82.91 5.20 -27.74
CA THR A 77 83.32 4.17 -28.71
C THR A 77 83.22 2.76 -28.13
N LYS A 78 82.71 2.58 -26.90
CA LYS A 78 82.68 1.28 -26.21
C LYS A 78 81.27 0.69 -26.24
N ILE A 79 81.11 -0.44 -26.91
CA ILE A 79 79.86 -1.22 -26.95
C ILE A 79 79.81 -2.24 -25.80
N ASP A 80 80.97 -2.70 -25.34
CA ASP A 80 81.13 -3.72 -24.31
C ASP A 80 81.46 -3.11 -22.92
N GLY A 81 80.80 -2.00 -22.57
CA GLY A 81 80.87 -1.42 -21.23
C GLY A 81 80.05 -2.23 -20.23
N ALA A 82 80.28 -2.03 -18.92
CA ALA A 82 79.36 -2.53 -17.91
C ALA A 82 77.94 -2.04 -18.26
N ILE A 83 76.96 -2.94 -18.28
CA ILE A 83 75.58 -2.60 -18.70
C ILE A 83 74.98 -1.49 -17.81
N GLU A 84 75.60 -1.21 -16.66
CA GLU A 84 75.22 -0.20 -15.67
C GLU A 84 75.68 1.24 -15.99
N ASP A 85 76.41 1.48 -17.09
CA ASP A 85 76.93 2.82 -17.45
C ASP A 85 75.84 3.72 -18.09
N ASP A 86 75.18 4.52 -17.26
CA ASP A 86 74.13 5.48 -17.65
C ASP A 86 74.64 6.67 -18.49
N SER A 87 75.96 6.86 -18.56
CA SER A 87 76.61 7.94 -19.31
C SER A 87 76.53 7.78 -20.84
N ASN A 88 76.08 6.62 -21.34
CA ASN A 88 76.02 6.29 -22.78
C ASN A 88 74.61 6.20 -23.39
N GLY A 89 73.60 6.84 -22.79
CA GLY A 89 72.22 6.83 -23.34
C GLY A 89 72.08 7.41 -24.76
N PRO A 90 70.98 7.12 -25.49
CA PRO A 90 70.70 7.69 -26.80
C PRO A 90 70.33 9.18 -26.73
N ASP A 91 70.94 10.02 -27.57
CA ASP A 91 70.51 11.40 -27.81
C ASP A 91 69.25 11.41 -28.66
N THR A 92 68.12 11.64 -28.01
CA THR A 92 66.80 11.61 -28.65
C THR A 92 66.32 12.95 -29.17
N SER A 93 67.13 14.01 -29.02
CA SER A 93 66.87 15.30 -29.64
C SER A 93 67.04 15.25 -31.17
N LYS A 94 67.87 14.33 -31.67
CA LYS A 94 68.23 14.17 -33.08
C LYS A 94 68.10 12.72 -33.52
N THR A 95 67.18 12.45 -34.43
CA THR A 95 67.04 11.10 -35.02
C THR A 95 67.91 10.98 -36.26
N LEU A 96 68.54 9.82 -36.46
CA LEU A 96 69.28 9.46 -37.67
C LEU A 96 68.46 8.48 -38.50
N ALA A 97 68.43 8.70 -39.81
CA ALA A 97 67.86 7.79 -40.79
C ALA A 97 68.90 7.41 -41.85
N VAL A 98 68.88 6.17 -42.32
CA VAL A 98 69.74 5.73 -43.43
C VAL A 98 69.05 6.10 -44.75
N VAL A 99 69.65 7.02 -45.50
CA VAL A 99 69.23 7.41 -46.85
C VAL A 99 70.41 7.15 -47.78
N ASP A 100 70.22 6.32 -48.80
CA ASP A 100 71.28 5.95 -49.76
C ASP A 100 72.58 5.42 -49.11
N GLY A 101 72.44 4.65 -48.02
CA GLY A 101 73.58 4.06 -47.30
C GLY A 101 74.32 5.01 -46.35
N LYS A 102 73.86 6.25 -46.17
CA LYS A 102 74.43 7.23 -45.23
C LYS A 102 73.46 7.65 -44.14
N PHE A 103 73.98 7.89 -42.93
CA PHE A 103 73.19 8.46 -41.84
C PHE A 103 72.95 9.96 -42.09
N GLN A 104 71.68 10.37 -42.08
CA GLN A 104 71.26 11.77 -42.13
C GLN A 104 70.39 12.11 -40.92
N GLU A 105 70.66 13.26 -40.28
CA GLU A 105 69.83 13.80 -39.21
C GLU A 105 68.44 14.21 -39.74
N ARG A 106 67.37 13.82 -39.03
CA ARG A 106 65.98 14.22 -39.29
C ARG A 106 65.32 14.75 -38.02
N GLU A 107 64.43 15.72 -38.19
CA GLU A 107 63.63 16.24 -37.09
C GLU A 107 62.55 15.25 -36.63
N PRO A 108 62.39 15.03 -35.31
CA PRO A 108 61.57 13.96 -34.73
C PRO A 108 60.05 14.04 -35.01
N ASN A 109 59.54 15.20 -35.47
CA ASN A 109 58.09 15.45 -35.65
C ASN A 109 57.61 15.42 -37.12
N SER A 110 58.36 14.84 -38.06
CA SER A 110 57.90 14.76 -39.46
C SER A 110 56.60 13.94 -39.58
N ALA A 111 55.66 14.40 -40.43
CA ALA A 111 54.38 13.71 -40.69
C ALA A 111 54.54 12.30 -41.30
N GLN A 112 55.76 11.93 -41.70
CA GLN A 112 56.12 10.65 -42.31
C GLN A 112 56.42 9.54 -41.28
N PHE A 113 56.53 9.87 -39.99
CA PHE A 113 56.80 8.87 -38.94
C PHE A 113 55.53 8.17 -38.44
N SER A 114 55.62 6.86 -38.22
CA SER A 114 54.59 6.05 -37.56
C SER A 114 54.43 6.42 -36.08
N ILE A 115 53.41 5.87 -35.41
CA ILE A 115 53.14 6.16 -33.99
C ILE A 115 54.27 5.61 -33.10
N TYR A 116 54.74 4.40 -33.39
CA TYR A 116 55.88 3.77 -32.71
C TYR A 116 57.18 4.54 -32.94
N ASP A 117 57.34 5.08 -34.15
CA ASP A 117 58.47 5.91 -34.52
C ASP A 117 58.57 7.18 -33.67
N ARG A 118 57.43 7.82 -33.36
CA ARG A 118 57.41 9.03 -32.52
C ARG A 118 57.65 8.72 -31.05
N ALA A 119 57.23 7.55 -30.57
CA ALA A 119 57.49 7.09 -29.20
C ALA A 119 58.99 7.06 -28.86
N CYS A 120 59.83 6.57 -29.78
CA CYS A 120 61.27 6.47 -29.53
C CYS A 120 62.01 7.83 -29.39
N THR A 121 61.33 8.99 -29.46
CA THR A 121 61.96 10.34 -29.54
C THR A 121 62.07 11.09 -28.20
N GLY A 122 61.68 10.48 -27.07
CA GLY A 122 62.14 10.89 -25.72
C GLY A 122 61.74 12.25 -25.16
N LYS A 123 60.95 13.08 -25.86
CA LYS A 123 60.69 14.50 -25.50
C LYS A 123 60.05 14.80 -24.14
N ASN A 124 59.67 13.81 -23.34
CA ASN A 124 58.89 14.00 -22.11
C ASN A 124 59.65 13.70 -20.81
N HIS A 125 60.99 13.79 -20.80
CA HIS A 125 61.83 13.49 -19.63
C HIS A 125 61.59 12.10 -19.01
N SER A 126 60.90 11.18 -19.71
CA SER A 126 60.87 9.77 -19.35
C SER A 126 62.29 9.26 -19.58
N THR A 127 63.06 9.14 -18.51
CA THR A 127 64.41 8.63 -18.59
C THR A 127 64.40 7.28 -19.27
N PHE A 128 65.22 7.17 -20.31
CA PHE A 128 65.59 5.94 -20.98
C PHE A 128 65.89 4.87 -19.92
N SER A 129 65.19 3.74 -19.98
CA SER A 129 65.18 2.72 -18.94
C SER A 129 66.54 2.02 -18.83
N THR A 130 67.45 2.57 -18.02
CA THR A 130 68.38 1.78 -17.21
C THR A 130 67.64 1.17 -16.01
N ALA A 131 66.41 0.73 -16.24
CA ALA A 131 65.41 0.40 -15.23
C ALA A 131 65.94 -0.62 -14.23
N TYR A 132 66.42 -1.75 -14.72
CA TYR A 132 67.02 -2.79 -13.90
C TYR A 132 68.14 -2.26 -12.98
N TYR A 133 68.99 -1.37 -13.48
CA TYR A 133 70.17 -0.85 -12.77
C TYR A 133 69.83 0.22 -11.72
N ARG A 134 68.86 1.09 -12.01
CA ARG A 134 68.34 2.03 -11.00
C ARG A 134 67.67 1.35 -9.83
N VAL A 135 67.11 0.16 -10.04
CA VAL A 135 66.55 -0.65 -8.93
C VAL A 135 67.66 -1.18 -8.03
N VAL A 136 68.77 -1.62 -8.63
CA VAL A 136 69.95 -2.10 -7.88
C VAL A 136 70.60 -0.96 -7.08
N GLU A 137 70.70 0.24 -7.66
CA GLU A 137 71.21 1.45 -6.99
C GLU A 137 70.26 1.97 -5.89
N ALA A 138 68.95 2.01 -6.15
CA ALA A 138 67.93 2.43 -5.18
C ALA A 138 67.81 1.45 -3.99
N ASN A 139 67.99 0.15 -4.23
CA ASN A 139 68.06 -0.86 -3.18
C ASN A 139 69.32 -0.71 -2.29
N GLY A 140 70.38 -0.10 -2.82
CA GLY A 140 71.57 0.28 -2.04
C GLY A 140 71.39 1.54 -1.19
N THR A 141 70.31 2.30 -1.41
CA THR A 141 70.05 3.62 -0.80
C THR A 141 68.70 3.72 -0.06
N ASP A 142 67.95 2.62 0.04
CA ASP A 142 66.64 2.53 0.72
C ASP A 142 65.53 3.41 0.09
N GLU A 143 65.70 3.82 -1.17
CA GLU A 143 64.71 4.56 -1.96
C GLU A 143 63.88 3.61 -2.84
N THR A 144 62.60 3.91 -3.06
CA THR A 144 61.73 3.09 -3.93
C THR A 144 61.88 3.51 -5.40
N PRO A 145 62.38 2.64 -6.30
CA PRO A 145 62.64 3.00 -7.68
C PRO A 145 61.35 3.06 -8.50
N VAL A 146 60.83 4.27 -8.74
CA VAL A 146 59.54 4.51 -9.43
C VAL A 146 59.65 4.42 -10.95
N ASP A 147 60.83 4.67 -11.51
CA ASP A 147 61.05 4.83 -12.96
C ASP A 147 61.37 3.54 -13.71
N ALA A 148 61.50 2.42 -12.98
CA ALA A 148 62.21 1.26 -13.45
C ALA A 148 61.43 -0.06 -13.41
N LEU A 149 60.59 -0.27 -12.39
CA LEU A 149 59.91 -1.54 -12.21
C LEU A 149 58.55 -1.49 -12.91
N PRO A 150 58.27 -2.36 -13.90
CA PRO A 150 56.94 -2.40 -14.50
C PRO A 150 55.88 -2.86 -13.49
N CYS A 151 56.28 -3.69 -12.51
CA CYS A 151 55.46 -4.15 -11.40
C CYS A 151 56.25 -4.08 -10.09
N TRP A 152 55.59 -3.72 -8.98
CA TRP A 152 56.22 -3.65 -7.66
C TRP A 152 56.56 -5.03 -7.07
N ARG A 153 55.98 -6.10 -7.59
CA ARG A 153 56.22 -7.47 -7.14
C ARG A 153 57.41 -8.10 -7.87
N MET A 154 58.37 -8.61 -7.11
CA MET A 154 59.50 -9.37 -7.63
C MET A 154 59.04 -10.62 -8.40
N GLY A 155 59.50 -10.77 -9.64
CA GLY A 155 59.17 -11.89 -10.53
C GLY A 155 57.79 -11.86 -11.17
N ALA A 156 57.02 -10.77 -10.99
CA ALA A 156 55.77 -10.58 -11.70
C ALA A 156 56.03 -10.13 -13.16
N ILE A 157 55.44 -10.85 -14.11
CA ILE A 157 55.52 -10.49 -15.54
C ILE A 157 54.37 -9.51 -15.84
N PRO A 158 54.66 -8.27 -16.28
CA PRO A 158 53.63 -7.31 -16.67
C PRO A 158 52.93 -7.78 -17.95
N VAL A 159 51.61 -7.52 -18.04
CA VAL A 159 50.82 -7.79 -19.24
C VAL A 159 50.39 -6.46 -19.86
N GLN A 160 50.74 -6.22 -21.11
CA GLN A 160 50.32 -5.00 -21.81
C GLN A 160 48.80 -5.00 -22.05
N ILE A 161 48.13 -3.92 -21.61
CA ILE A 161 46.67 -3.77 -21.72
C ILE A 161 46.25 -2.78 -22.83
N GLN A 162 47.14 -1.90 -23.27
CA GLN A 162 46.92 -1.02 -24.43
C GLN A 162 48.18 -0.90 -25.28
N ASN A 163 48.01 -0.88 -26.61
CA ASN A 163 49.08 -0.64 -27.56
C ASN A 163 49.25 0.86 -27.89
N ALA A 164 50.37 1.23 -28.50
CA ALA A 164 50.70 2.64 -28.79
C ALA A 164 49.66 3.34 -29.69
N GLU A 165 49.08 2.61 -30.66
CA GLU A 165 48.03 3.13 -31.53
C GLU A 165 46.73 3.43 -30.77
N SER A 166 46.30 2.51 -29.89
CA SER A 166 45.14 2.72 -29.02
C SER A 166 45.40 3.82 -27.99
N TRP A 167 46.61 3.94 -27.46
CA TRP A 167 46.98 5.00 -26.51
C TRP A 167 46.97 6.38 -27.17
N THR A 168 47.49 6.48 -28.39
CA THR A 168 47.51 7.76 -29.13
C THR A 168 46.11 8.21 -29.57
N SER A 169 45.23 7.25 -29.86
CA SER A 169 43.85 7.55 -30.28
C SER A 169 42.87 7.76 -29.13
N LYS A 170 43.00 6.99 -28.04
CA LYS A 170 42.03 6.97 -26.93
C LYS A 170 42.57 7.46 -25.59
N GLY A 171 43.89 7.58 -25.43
CA GLY A 171 44.53 7.96 -24.16
C GLY A 171 44.15 7.06 -22.98
N CYS A 172 44.31 7.62 -21.77
CA CYS A 172 43.74 7.03 -20.56
C CYS A 172 42.20 7.10 -20.66
N GLN A 173 41.54 5.97 -20.43
CA GLN A 173 40.07 5.93 -20.53
C GLN A 173 39.40 6.78 -19.46
N GLU A 174 38.20 7.28 -19.77
CA GLU A 174 37.38 8.03 -18.83
C GLU A 174 37.17 7.24 -17.53
N GLY A 175 37.39 7.91 -16.40
CA GLY A 175 37.29 7.31 -15.07
C GLY A 175 38.56 6.62 -14.56
N PHE A 176 39.62 6.58 -15.36
CA PHE A 176 40.94 6.12 -14.94
C PHE A 176 41.94 7.28 -14.77
N TYR A 177 42.94 7.03 -13.95
CA TYR A 177 44.07 7.90 -13.63
C TYR A 177 45.35 7.20 -14.06
N CYS A 178 46.08 7.84 -14.99
CA CYS A 178 47.27 7.30 -15.61
C CYS A 178 48.43 8.33 -15.49
N PRO A 179 49.01 8.52 -14.29
CA PRO A 179 49.96 9.59 -14.04
C PRO A 179 51.28 9.45 -14.80
N ASN A 180 51.78 8.21 -14.90
CA ASN A 180 53.10 7.91 -15.44
C ASN A 180 53.05 7.33 -16.86
N ASN A 181 51.86 7.20 -17.45
CA ASN A 181 51.70 6.59 -18.77
C ASN A 181 51.91 7.61 -19.89
N THR A 182 52.69 7.22 -20.88
CA THR A 182 52.96 8.01 -22.08
C THR A 182 53.01 7.06 -23.29
N VAL A 183 53.25 7.59 -24.50
CA VAL A 183 53.53 6.74 -25.67
C VAL A 183 54.76 5.84 -25.42
N ASN A 184 55.66 6.25 -24.52
CA ASN A 184 56.89 5.51 -24.18
C ASN A 184 56.64 4.52 -23.05
N SER A 185 55.73 4.86 -22.13
CA SER A 185 55.38 4.02 -20.98
C SER A 185 53.91 3.63 -21.06
N LEU A 186 53.61 2.60 -21.87
CA LEU A 186 52.25 2.17 -22.13
C LEU A 186 51.60 1.57 -20.87
N PRO A 187 50.26 1.59 -20.77
CA PRO A 187 49.53 0.92 -19.70
C PRO A 187 49.83 -0.58 -19.58
N LEU A 188 50.18 -1.02 -18.38
CA LEU A 188 50.51 -2.41 -18.05
C LEU A 188 49.59 -2.94 -16.93
N TYR A 189 49.34 -4.24 -16.91
CA TYR A 189 48.69 -4.94 -15.82
C TYR A 189 49.72 -5.76 -15.05
N CYS A 190 49.72 -5.61 -13.73
CA CYS A 190 50.62 -6.33 -12.85
C CYS A 190 49.83 -7.39 -12.04
N PRO A 191 50.33 -8.64 -11.98
CA PRO A 191 49.77 -9.66 -11.12
C PRO A 191 49.60 -9.15 -9.68
N PRO A 192 48.40 -9.30 -9.06
CA PRO A 192 48.14 -8.77 -7.74
C PRO A 192 49.00 -9.45 -6.67
N LEU A 193 49.26 -8.73 -5.57
CA LEU A 193 49.77 -9.31 -4.33
C LEU A 193 48.80 -10.37 -3.79
N GLU A 194 49.27 -11.34 -3.02
CA GLU A 194 48.41 -12.41 -2.48
C GLU A 194 47.20 -11.87 -1.67
N PRO A 195 47.36 -10.88 -0.77
CA PRO A 195 46.20 -10.27 -0.08
C PRO A 195 45.24 -9.58 -1.05
N CYS A 196 45.79 -8.91 -2.07
CA CYS A 196 45.05 -8.21 -3.11
C CYS A 196 44.26 -9.19 -4.01
N GLN A 197 44.86 -10.34 -4.30
CA GLN A 197 44.25 -11.43 -5.06
C GLN A 197 43.07 -12.03 -4.27
N ILE A 198 43.24 -12.22 -2.96
CA ILE A 198 42.16 -12.66 -2.07
C ILE A 198 41.03 -11.61 -2.05
N SER A 199 41.33 -10.32 -1.87
CA SER A 199 40.32 -9.26 -1.95
C SER A 199 39.58 -9.25 -3.30
N ARG A 200 40.29 -9.35 -4.42
CA ARG A 200 39.67 -9.43 -5.76
C ARG A 200 38.79 -10.67 -5.93
N LEU A 201 39.17 -11.82 -5.38
CA LEU A 201 38.37 -13.06 -5.38
C LEU A 201 37.11 -12.94 -4.52
N LEU A 202 37.19 -12.20 -3.40
CA LEU A 202 36.04 -11.86 -2.56
C LEU A 202 35.18 -10.73 -3.14
N GLY A 203 35.60 -10.16 -4.28
CA GLY A 203 34.93 -9.06 -4.95
C GLY A 203 35.16 -7.70 -4.33
N GLU A 204 36.10 -7.61 -3.42
CA GLU A 204 36.58 -6.37 -2.84
C GLU A 204 37.65 -5.74 -3.73
N VAL A 205 37.79 -4.43 -3.57
CA VAL A 205 38.83 -3.68 -4.26
C VAL A 205 40.09 -3.74 -3.41
N CYS A 206 41.23 -3.89 -4.05
CA CYS A 206 42.52 -3.84 -3.37
C CYS A 206 42.77 -2.42 -2.85
N GLN A 207 42.73 -2.26 -1.53
CA GLN A 207 42.78 -0.95 -0.87
C GLN A 207 43.94 -0.88 0.12
N HIS A 208 44.52 0.30 0.26
CA HIS A 208 45.48 0.57 1.32
C HIS A 208 44.77 0.46 2.68
N PRO A 209 45.32 -0.29 3.67
CA PRO A 209 44.66 -0.53 4.95
C PRO A 209 44.40 0.76 5.74
N ASP A 210 45.31 1.76 5.65
CA ASP A 210 45.17 3.03 6.37
C ASP A 210 44.36 4.12 5.63
N THR A 211 44.47 4.22 4.30
CA THR A 211 43.83 5.31 3.53
C THR A 211 42.56 4.89 2.79
N GLY A 212 42.37 3.59 2.55
CA GLY A 212 41.23 3.06 1.79
C GLY A 212 41.29 3.32 0.27
N ASP A 213 42.41 3.88 -0.22
CA ASP A 213 42.62 4.18 -1.63
C ASP A 213 42.96 2.92 -2.44
N TYR A 214 42.57 2.90 -3.71
CA TYR A 214 42.95 1.83 -4.63
C TYR A 214 44.47 1.77 -4.82
N LEU A 215 45.05 0.59 -4.58
CA LEU A 215 46.44 0.30 -4.84
C LEU A 215 46.65 -0.14 -6.29
N SER A 216 47.53 0.54 -7.02
CA SER A 216 48.16 -0.06 -8.21
C SER A 216 49.15 -1.15 -7.79
N MET A 217 49.44 -2.11 -8.65
CA MET A 217 50.47 -3.13 -8.45
C MET A 217 51.75 -2.81 -9.24
N GLY A 218 51.79 -1.65 -9.90
CA GLY A 218 52.96 -1.09 -10.58
C GLY A 218 52.75 0.39 -10.96
N PRO A 219 53.83 1.12 -11.29
CA PRO A 219 53.79 2.56 -11.58
C PRO A 219 53.13 2.90 -12.93
N PHE A 220 53.04 1.93 -13.85
CA PHE A 220 52.41 2.09 -15.17
C PHE A 220 51.03 1.41 -15.28
N GLU A 221 50.48 0.93 -14.16
CA GLU A 221 49.13 0.37 -14.11
C GLU A 221 48.08 1.47 -13.97
N PRO A 222 47.08 1.55 -14.88
CA PRO A 222 45.98 2.50 -14.74
C PRO A 222 45.25 2.31 -13.43
N GLN A 223 45.12 3.39 -12.68
CA GLN A 223 44.37 3.40 -11.42
C GLN A 223 42.94 3.84 -11.71
N ILE A 224 41.96 3.24 -11.05
CA ILE A 224 40.61 3.82 -11.07
C ILE A 224 40.64 5.15 -10.31
N CYS A 225 39.96 6.18 -10.82
CA CYS A 225 39.92 7.48 -10.16
C CYS A 225 39.35 7.33 -8.73
N GLN A 226 40.11 7.76 -7.71
CA GLN A 226 39.71 7.57 -6.31
C GLN A 226 38.42 8.34 -5.99
N LYS A 227 37.62 7.80 -5.07
CA LYS A 227 36.41 8.45 -4.55
C LYS A 227 36.73 9.83 -3.94
N GLY A 228 35.84 10.80 -4.12
CA GLY A 228 36.05 12.19 -3.70
C GLY A 228 36.94 13.01 -4.65
N PHE A 229 37.44 12.40 -5.72
CA PHE A 229 38.19 13.05 -6.79
C PHE A 229 37.58 12.70 -8.15
N TYR A 230 37.89 13.52 -9.17
CA TYR A 230 37.54 13.22 -10.56
C TYR A 230 38.77 13.39 -11.46
N CYS A 231 38.75 12.66 -12.58
CA CYS A 231 39.85 12.56 -13.51
C CYS A 231 39.39 13.06 -14.89
N PRO A 232 39.62 14.35 -15.22
CA PRO A 232 39.07 14.96 -16.42
C PRO A 232 39.71 14.41 -17.70
N HIS A 233 38.89 14.15 -18.71
CA HIS A 233 39.36 13.73 -20.04
C HIS A 233 40.24 14.78 -20.71
N GLU A 234 40.00 16.08 -20.45
CA GLU A 234 40.82 17.19 -21.00
C GLU A 234 42.30 17.13 -20.57
N ALA A 235 42.60 16.51 -19.43
CA ALA A 235 43.96 16.29 -18.94
C ALA A 235 44.54 14.91 -19.34
N ASN A 236 43.92 14.21 -20.30
CA ASN A 236 44.26 12.83 -20.68
C ASN A 236 44.35 11.85 -19.49
N GLY A 237 43.62 12.11 -18.40
CA GLY A 237 43.64 11.29 -17.18
C GLY A 237 44.95 11.36 -16.37
N THR A 238 45.82 12.33 -16.62
CA THR A 238 47.13 12.49 -15.93
C THR A 238 47.07 13.24 -14.61
N GLN A 239 45.93 13.89 -14.32
CA GLN A 239 45.71 14.64 -13.08
C GLN A 239 44.45 14.17 -12.38
N GLN A 240 44.53 14.09 -11.06
CA GLN A 240 43.40 13.79 -10.20
C GLN A 240 43.02 15.04 -9.41
N LEU A 241 41.81 15.57 -9.66
CA LEU A 241 41.35 16.82 -9.05
C LEU A 241 40.33 16.55 -7.95
N PRO A 242 40.39 17.28 -6.81
CA PRO A 242 39.41 17.10 -5.73
C PRO A 242 38.02 17.53 -6.21
N CYS A 243 36.98 16.80 -5.78
CA CYS A 243 35.62 17.11 -6.17
C CYS A 243 35.22 18.53 -5.69
N PRO A 244 34.73 19.40 -6.58
CA PRO A 244 34.35 20.77 -6.22
C PRO A 244 33.09 20.77 -5.33
N GLN A 245 32.97 21.80 -4.48
CA GLN A 245 31.79 21.97 -3.63
C GLN A 245 30.51 22.05 -4.49
N GLY A 246 29.44 21.38 -4.03
CA GLY A 246 28.17 21.31 -4.77
C GLY A 246 28.10 20.18 -5.80
N SER A 247 29.16 19.38 -5.93
CA SER A 247 29.18 18.13 -6.70
C SER A 247 29.71 16.98 -5.84
N TYR A 248 29.44 15.75 -6.26
CA TYR A 248 30.03 14.55 -5.66
C TYR A 248 30.71 13.70 -6.74
N CYS A 249 31.76 13.00 -6.33
CA CYS A 249 32.62 12.24 -7.22
C CYS A 249 32.80 10.84 -6.67
N GLN A 250 32.21 9.87 -7.36
CA GLN A 250 32.29 8.46 -6.99
C GLN A 250 33.55 7.83 -7.53
N LEU A 251 33.81 6.58 -7.12
CA LEU A 251 34.90 5.78 -7.67
C LEU A 251 34.78 5.74 -9.21
N GLY A 252 35.85 6.15 -9.88
CA GLY A 252 35.91 6.23 -11.34
C GLY A 252 35.26 7.46 -11.96
N ALA A 253 34.97 8.53 -11.21
CA ALA A 253 34.35 9.74 -11.78
C ALA A 253 35.27 10.45 -12.81
N ALA A 254 34.82 10.56 -14.07
CA ALA A 254 35.49 11.37 -15.09
C ALA A 254 35.15 12.86 -14.98
N THR A 255 33.91 13.16 -14.58
CA THR A 255 33.42 14.53 -14.37
C THR A 255 32.67 14.62 -13.04
N PRO A 256 32.69 15.79 -12.37
CA PRO A 256 31.98 15.97 -11.11
C PRO A 256 30.48 15.93 -11.35
N THR A 257 29.76 15.08 -10.61
CA THR A 257 28.30 14.97 -10.75
C THR A 257 27.62 16.05 -9.91
N PRO A 258 26.82 16.95 -10.51
CA PRO A 258 26.19 18.03 -9.76
C PRO A 258 25.16 17.47 -8.77
N CYS A 259 25.17 17.99 -7.55
CA CYS A 259 24.22 17.59 -6.54
C CYS A 259 22.82 18.12 -6.86
N VAL A 260 21.80 17.29 -6.62
CA VAL A 260 20.41 17.70 -6.79
C VAL A 260 20.09 18.85 -5.83
N ILE A 261 19.23 19.78 -6.27
CA ILE A 261 18.78 20.93 -5.48
C ILE A 261 18.27 20.45 -4.11
N GLY A 262 18.89 20.94 -3.02
CA GLY A 262 18.55 20.56 -1.65
C GLY A 262 19.36 19.41 -1.04
N SER A 263 20.30 18.85 -1.77
CA SER A 263 21.30 17.92 -1.23
C SER A 263 22.53 18.67 -0.71
N TYR A 264 23.23 18.10 0.28
CA TYR A 264 24.48 18.67 0.82
C TYR A 264 25.69 17.88 0.28
N CYS A 265 26.63 18.61 -0.31
CA CYS A 265 27.85 18.07 -0.90
C CYS A 265 29.06 18.95 -0.56
N PRO A 266 29.85 18.59 0.46
CA PRO A 266 31.08 19.31 0.81
C PRO A 266 32.17 19.13 -0.27
N GLN A 267 33.28 19.86 -0.14
CA GLN A 267 34.46 19.62 -0.98
C GLN A 267 34.98 18.19 -0.76
N LYS A 268 35.41 17.51 -1.83
CA LYS A 268 35.74 16.06 -1.83
C LYS A 268 34.58 15.14 -1.42
N ALA A 269 33.33 15.51 -1.69
CA ALA A 269 32.19 14.62 -1.44
C ALA A 269 32.24 13.35 -2.31
N GLU A 270 32.12 12.18 -1.67
CA GLU A 270 32.02 10.86 -2.35
C GLU A 270 30.59 10.57 -2.82
N PHE A 271 29.60 10.99 -2.04
CA PHE A 271 28.18 10.75 -2.28
C PHE A 271 27.38 12.01 -1.96
N GLN A 272 26.17 12.10 -2.51
CA GLN A 272 25.21 13.14 -2.15
C GLN A 272 24.39 12.72 -0.91
N LEU A 273 24.17 13.66 0.02
CA LEU A 273 23.32 13.47 1.19
C LEU A 273 21.96 14.18 1.02
N PHE A 274 20.87 13.41 1.09
CA PHE A 274 19.49 13.89 0.89
C PHE A 274 18.87 14.48 2.18
N TYR A 275 19.36 15.65 2.64
CA TYR A 275 18.80 16.29 3.84
C TYR A 275 17.43 16.95 3.61
N LEU A 276 17.19 17.55 2.43
CA LEU A 276 15.93 18.26 2.17
C LEU A 276 14.69 17.36 2.35
N PRO A 277 14.62 16.12 1.80
CA PRO A 277 13.50 15.22 2.05
C PRO A 277 13.31 14.85 3.54
N ALA A 278 14.40 14.72 4.30
CA ALA A 278 14.34 14.45 5.73
C ALA A 278 13.79 15.66 6.52
N ILE A 279 14.21 16.88 6.16
CA ILE A 279 13.66 18.11 6.74
C ILE A 279 12.17 18.24 6.38
N ILE A 280 11.80 17.98 5.13
CA ILE A 280 10.40 17.98 4.68
C ILE A 280 9.58 16.98 5.48
N LEU A 281 10.07 15.75 5.69
CA LEU A 281 9.40 14.74 6.49
C LEU A 281 9.15 15.25 7.92
N VAL A 282 10.18 15.76 8.60
CA VAL A 282 10.06 16.29 9.96
C VAL A 282 9.08 17.47 10.03
N LEU A 283 9.15 18.40 9.07
CA LEU A 283 8.22 19.53 9.00
C LEU A 283 6.78 19.07 8.77
N VAL A 284 6.57 18.11 7.88
CA VAL A 284 5.26 17.51 7.60
C VAL A 284 4.71 16.84 8.86
N ASP A 285 5.52 16.06 9.57
CA ASP A 285 5.12 15.37 10.79
C ASP A 285 4.77 16.36 11.91
N ILE A 286 5.54 17.45 12.06
CA ILE A 286 5.25 18.54 12.98
C ILE A 286 3.93 19.22 12.60
N ILE A 287 3.70 19.54 11.33
CA ILE A 287 2.47 20.17 10.85
C ILE A 287 1.26 19.26 11.11
N ILE A 288 1.38 17.95 10.84
CA ILE A 288 0.31 16.98 11.09
C ILE A 288 0.03 16.86 12.59
N ALA A 289 1.07 16.71 13.42
CA ALA A 289 0.94 16.62 14.87
C ALA A 289 0.32 17.90 15.46
N PHE A 290 0.78 19.07 15.02
CA PHE A 290 0.26 20.36 15.44
C PHE A 290 -1.18 20.59 14.98
N GLY A 291 -1.52 20.19 13.75
CA GLY A 291 -2.89 20.24 13.23
C GLY A 291 -3.86 19.38 14.05
N ILE A 292 -3.44 18.17 14.42
CA ILE A 292 -4.21 17.28 15.30
C ILE A 292 -4.33 17.90 16.70
N PHE A 293 -3.26 18.48 17.24
CA PHE A 293 -3.27 19.11 18.56
C PHE A 293 -4.20 20.33 18.62
N ILE A 294 -4.09 21.27 17.66
CA ILE A 294 -4.97 22.44 17.57
C ILE A 294 -6.43 22.01 17.42
N PHE A 295 -6.70 21.01 16.58
CA PHE A 295 -8.08 20.57 16.38
C PHE A 295 -8.61 19.86 17.63
N GLY A 296 -7.82 19.00 18.26
CA GLY A 296 -8.17 18.36 19.53
C GLY A 296 -8.44 19.39 20.63
N TYR A 297 -7.62 20.44 20.69
CA TYR A 297 -7.81 21.58 21.60
C TYR A 297 -9.10 22.35 21.29
N ARG A 298 -9.35 22.71 20.02
CA ARG A 298 -10.60 23.36 19.58
C ARG A 298 -11.84 22.53 19.86
N GLN A 299 -11.76 21.21 19.68
CA GLN A 299 -12.86 20.31 19.96
C GLN A 299 -13.13 20.19 21.46
N ARG A 300 -12.08 20.17 22.29
CA ARG A 300 -12.19 20.23 23.76
C ARG A 300 -12.82 21.54 24.22
N PHE A 301 -12.44 22.66 23.62
CA PHE A 301 -13.04 23.98 23.88
C PHE A 301 -14.51 24.07 23.46
N ARG A 302 -14.87 23.52 22.29
CA ARG A 302 -16.27 23.42 21.84
C ARG A 302 -17.12 22.53 22.75
N ARG A 303 -16.58 21.41 23.24
CA ARG A 303 -17.26 20.55 24.22
C ARG A 303 -17.45 21.25 25.57
N SER A 304 -16.45 22.00 26.03
CA SER A 304 -16.56 22.82 27.25
C SER A 304 -17.63 23.91 27.13
N SER A 305 -17.73 24.58 25.97
CA SER A 305 -18.79 25.57 25.70
C SER A 305 -20.19 24.96 25.61
N SER A 306 -20.31 23.70 25.16
CA SER A 306 -21.58 22.95 25.16
C SER A 306 -21.97 22.48 26.56
N GLN A 307 -21.02 22.03 27.38
CA GLN A 307 -21.26 21.66 28.78
C GLN A 307 -21.56 22.86 29.67
N ALA A 308 -21.04 24.06 29.35
CA ALA A 308 -21.39 25.29 30.06
C ALA A 308 -22.87 25.69 29.91
N ARG A 309 -23.59 25.19 28.90
CA ARG A 309 -25.06 25.35 28.80
C ARG A 309 -25.87 24.31 29.59
N ILE A 310 -25.24 23.20 29.99
CA ILE A 310 -25.89 22.09 30.71
C ILE A 310 -25.54 22.14 32.21
N GLY A 311 -24.38 22.70 32.58
CA GLY A 311 -23.83 22.73 33.94
C GLY A 311 -24.39 23.81 34.88
N VAL A 312 -25.66 24.20 34.77
CA VAL A 312 -26.32 25.07 35.77
C VAL A 312 -27.01 24.26 36.88
N PHE A 313 -27.21 22.96 36.71
CA PHE A 313 -27.73 22.09 37.77
C PHE A 313 -26.70 21.04 38.17
N THR A 314 -26.26 21.13 39.43
CA THR A 314 -25.42 20.23 40.24
C THR A 314 -24.01 20.75 40.53
N LYS A 315 -23.87 21.41 41.69
CA LYS A 315 -22.59 21.73 42.31
C LYS A 315 -22.59 21.10 43.71
N GLY A 316 -21.86 20.00 43.87
CA GLY A 316 -21.71 19.27 45.13
C GLY A 316 -20.36 18.58 45.23
N ARG A 317 -19.39 19.29 45.84
CA ARG A 317 -18.26 18.82 46.68
C ARG A 317 -17.39 17.67 46.12
N GLU A 318 -16.26 18.01 45.49
CA GLU A 318 -15.18 17.06 45.18
C GLU A 318 -14.08 17.08 46.26
N GLY A 319 -13.76 15.89 46.78
CA GLY A 319 -12.60 15.60 47.62
C GLY A 319 -11.41 15.05 46.82
N MET A 320 -10.26 14.93 47.49
CA MET A 320 -8.91 14.80 46.95
C MET A 320 -8.54 13.45 46.29
N GLY A 321 -9.50 12.76 45.66
CA GLY A 321 -9.29 11.58 44.81
C GLY A 321 -9.34 11.86 43.29
N GLY A 322 -9.70 13.09 42.89
CA GLY A 322 -9.97 13.46 41.49
C GLY A 322 -8.74 13.62 40.58
N VAL A 323 -7.52 13.47 41.10
CA VAL A 323 -6.29 13.71 40.33
C VAL A 323 -5.83 12.45 39.56
N MET A 324 -6.08 11.24 40.09
CA MET A 324 -5.75 9.99 39.37
C MET A 324 -6.83 9.56 38.36
N ALA A 325 -8.11 9.86 38.61
CA ALA A 325 -9.22 9.56 37.67
C ALA A 325 -9.20 10.41 36.38
N LYS A 326 -8.50 11.56 36.41
CA LYS A 326 -8.37 12.47 35.26
C LYS A 326 -7.40 12.00 34.17
N MET A 327 -6.62 10.95 34.43
CA MET A 327 -5.63 10.40 33.49
C MET A 327 -6.11 9.17 32.72
N SER A 328 -7.16 8.47 33.19
CA SER A 328 -7.67 7.25 32.53
C SER A 328 -9.04 7.38 31.85
N GLY A 329 -9.79 8.46 32.07
CA GLY A 329 -11.03 8.73 31.33
C GLY A 329 -12.16 7.70 31.56
N TYR A 330 -12.15 7.00 32.70
CA TYR A 330 -13.22 6.11 33.13
C TYR A 330 -13.77 6.56 34.48
N ASN A 331 -15.10 6.69 34.60
CA ASN A 331 -15.77 6.53 35.88
C ASN A 331 -15.87 5.01 36.10
N ALA A 332 -15.06 4.47 37.00
CA ALA A 332 -15.24 3.11 37.48
C ALA A 332 -16.53 3.06 38.34
N LEU A 333 -17.38 2.07 38.08
CA LEU A 333 -18.40 1.64 39.04
C LEU A 333 -17.66 1.22 40.32
N SER A 334 -18.02 1.82 41.45
CA SER A 334 -17.49 1.42 42.76
C SER A 334 -18.13 0.10 43.16
N ASP A 335 -17.31 -0.94 43.34
CA ASP A 335 -17.70 -2.17 44.04
C ASP A 335 -17.96 -1.82 45.52
N ASP A 336 -19.23 -1.76 45.92
CA ASP A 336 -19.63 -1.67 47.32
C ASP A 336 -19.81 -3.09 47.88
N PRO A 337 -19.07 -3.54 48.93
CA PRO A 337 -19.11 -4.93 49.40
C PRO A 337 -20.33 -5.30 50.26
N ASN A 338 -21.42 -4.52 50.23
CA ASN A 338 -22.56 -4.67 51.14
C ASN A 338 -23.92 -4.81 50.43
N ASP A 339 -23.97 -5.58 49.34
CA ASP A 339 -25.22 -6.07 48.76
C ASP A 339 -25.89 -7.06 49.73
N ARG A 340 -26.76 -6.53 50.60
CA ARG A 340 -27.78 -7.32 51.31
C ARG A 340 -28.94 -7.58 50.35
N GLU A 341 -29.35 -8.85 50.28
CA GLU A 341 -30.54 -9.34 49.57
C GLU A 341 -31.75 -8.41 49.80
N MET A 342 -32.34 -7.91 48.71
CA MET A 342 -33.57 -7.12 48.75
C MET A 342 -34.79 -8.03 49.00
N GLN A 343 -35.51 -7.75 50.07
CA GLN A 343 -36.86 -8.27 50.33
C GLN A 343 -37.87 -7.72 49.30
N PRO A 344 -38.97 -8.45 49.02
CA PRO A 344 -39.93 -8.05 48.00
C PRO A 344 -40.70 -6.78 48.42
N LEU A 345 -40.63 -5.75 47.59
CA LEU A 345 -41.43 -4.53 47.70
C LEU A 345 -42.80 -4.74 47.05
N ASP A 346 -43.85 -4.47 47.84
CA ASP A 346 -45.23 -4.38 47.39
C ASP A 346 -45.44 -3.32 46.30
N ALA A 347 -46.49 -3.55 45.49
CA ALA A 347 -46.84 -2.81 44.28
C ALA A 347 -46.86 -1.27 44.46
N ALA A 348 -45.81 -0.60 43.97
CA ALA A 348 -45.75 0.84 43.91
C ALA A 348 -46.44 1.37 42.63
N TYR A 349 -47.41 2.25 42.86
CA TYR A 349 -48.12 3.08 41.89
C TYR A 349 -47.15 3.77 40.91
N VAL A 350 -47.21 3.43 39.62
CA VAL A 350 -46.40 4.08 38.57
C VAL A 350 -46.96 5.47 38.30
N ALA A 351 -46.29 6.50 38.78
CA ALA A 351 -46.56 7.88 38.39
C ALA A 351 -46.37 8.03 36.86
N ARG A 352 -47.41 8.51 36.14
CA ARG A 352 -47.36 8.81 34.70
C ARG A 352 -46.24 9.82 34.42
N ARG A 353 -45.11 9.36 33.87
CA ARG A 353 -44.17 10.25 33.18
C ARG A 353 -44.87 10.85 31.94
N PRO A 354 -44.64 12.13 31.60
CA PRO A 354 -45.12 12.67 30.33
C PRO A 354 -44.55 11.84 29.17
N THR A 355 -45.42 11.39 28.26
CA THR A 355 -45.04 10.61 27.08
C THR A 355 -44.21 11.50 26.14
N LEU A 356 -42.89 11.29 26.14
CA LEU A 356 -41.95 11.99 25.27
C LEU A 356 -41.71 11.17 23.98
N GLY A 357 -41.22 11.82 22.91
CA GLY A 357 -40.83 11.15 21.67
C GLY A 357 -41.98 10.54 20.86
N PHE A 358 -41.71 9.43 20.15
CA PHE A 358 -42.72 8.72 19.35
C PHE A 358 -43.88 8.18 20.19
N GLU A 359 -43.63 7.79 21.45
CA GLU A 359 -44.67 7.25 22.35
C GLU A 359 -45.80 8.26 22.61
N ALA A 360 -45.58 9.57 22.38
CA ALA A 360 -46.64 10.57 22.39
C ALA A 360 -47.78 10.28 21.39
N ALA A 361 -47.50 9.60 20.28
CA ALA A 361 -48.52 9.17 19.31
C ALA A 361 -49.46 8.07 19.86
N LEU A 362 -49.12 7.46 21.01
CA LEU A 362 -49.92 6.42 21.67
C LEU A 362 -50.87 7.00 22.73
N GLY A 363 -50.85 8.31 22.98
CA GLY A 363 -51.71 8.96 23.98
C GLY A 363 -53.20 8.72 23.72
N PRO A 364 -54.04 8.74 24.78
CA PRO A 364 -55.48 8.49 24.64
C PRO A 364 -56.14 9.59 23.79
N GLU A 365 -56.91 9.17 22.78
CA GLU A 365 -57.91 10.03 22.15
C GLU A 365 -59.01 10.25 23.20
N THR A 366 -59.04 11.42 23.83
CA THR A 366 -60.17 11.77 24.70
C THR A 366 -61.39 12.04 23.84
N GLU A 367 -62.27 11.04 23.74
CA GLU A 367 -63.66 11.23 23.34
C GLU A 367 -64.28 12.32 24.22
N THR A 368 -64.45 13.51 23.65
CA THR A 368 -65.34 14.53 24.21
C THR A 368 -66.52 14.60 23.28
N GLU A 369 -67.62 13.99 23.70
CA GLU A 369 -68.94 14.31 23.18
C GLU A 369 -69.18 15.81 23.40
N GLY A 370 -69.37 16.55 22.32
CA GLY A 370 -69.65 17.98 22.38
C GLY A 370 -69.38 18.68 21.06
N THR A 371 -70.46 19.03 20.37
CA THR A 371 -70.49 19.94 19.22
C THR A 371 -69.73 21.24 19.50
N GLU A 372 -68.59 21.44 18.85
CA GLU A 372 -68.14 22.69 18.20
C GLU A 372 -66.66 22.61 17.79
N GLY A 373 -66.35 22.91 16.52
CA GLY A 373 -65.05 23.40 16.03
C GLY A 373 -63.78 22.62 16.39
N HIS A 374 -63.32 21.78 15.46
CA HIS A 374 -61.96 21.23 15.40
C HIS A 374 -60.87 22.29 15.70
N LYS A 375 -60.34 22.29 16.93
CA LYS A 375 -58.99 22.80 17.22
C LYS A 375 -58.10 21.58 17.48
N PRO A 376 -57.04 21.35 16.69
CA PRO A 376 -56.13 20.24 16.98
C PRO A 376 -55.42 20.56 18.30
N TYR A 377 -55.66 19.69 19.29
CA TYR A 377 -54.91 19.62 20.53
C TYR A 377 -53.40 19.66 20.26
N GLU A 378 -52.64 20.32 21.14
CA GLU A 378 -51.18 20.48 21.10
C GLU A 378 -50.44 19.13 20.99
N THR A 379 -50.33 18.58 19.78
CA THR A 379 -49.46 17.46 19.48
C THR A 379 -48.00 17.90 19.67
N ASN A 380 -47.19 17.05 20.31
CA ASN A 380 -45.75 17.26 20.52
C ASN A 380 -45.08 17.85 19.25
N PRO A 381 -44.45 19.05 19.34
CA PRO A 381 -43.90 19.75 18.17
C PRO A 381 -42.85 18.93 17.41
N GLN A 382 -42.13 18.02 18.08
CA GLN A 382 -41.17 17.12 17.44
C GLN A 382 -41.86 16.08 16.57
N LEU A 383 -42.97 15.52 17.04
CA LEU A 383 -43.76 14.54 16.31
C LEU A 383 -44.46 15.18 15.10
N GLN A 384 -44.95 16.42 15.23
CA GLN A 384 -45.44 17.21 14.10
C GLN A 384 -44.34 17.46 13.06
N ALA A 385 -43.15 17.88 13.50
CA ALA A 385 -42.03 18.11 12.59
C ALA A 385 -41.65 16.83 11.83
N PHE A 386 -41.68 15.67 12.47
CA PHE A 386 -41.47 14.38 11.83
C PHE A 386 -42.56 14.07 10.79
N THR A 387 -43.85 14.19 11.16
CA THR A 387 -44.96 13.86 10.24
C THR A 387 -45.04 14.81 9.05
N ASP A 388 -44.79 16.10 9.24
CA ASP A 388 -44.71 17.09 8.15
C ASP A 388 -43.53 16.81 7.21
N ALA A 389 -42.38 16.44 7.77
CA ALA A 389 -41.23 16.03 6.98
C ALA A 389 -41.50 14.75 6.18
N MET A 390 -42.18 13.76 6.79
CA MET A 390 -42.63 12.54 6.11
C MET A 390 -43.55 12.87 4.93
N ARG A 391 -44.58 13.70 5.14
CA ARG A 391 -45.52 14.16 4.08
C ARG A 391 -44.79 14.88 2.95
N LYS A 392 -43.86 15.78 3.28
CA LYS A 392 -43.02 16.49 2.30
C LYS A 392 -42.08 15.54 1.53
N ALA A 393 -41.68 14.41 2.11
CA ALA A 393 -40.75 13.46 1.48
C ALA A 393 -41.47 12.43 0.59
N THR A 394 -42.74 12.17 0.84
CA THR A 394 -43.57 11.20 0.12
C THR A 394 -44.49 11.84 -0.92
N ASP A 395 -44.71 13.16 -0.87
CA ASP A 395 -45.74 13.86 -1.66
C ASP A 395 -47.13 13.18 -1.51
N ALA A 396 -47.42 12.62 -0.34
CA ALA A 396 -48.63 11.83 -0.06
C ALA A 396 -49.26 12.18 1.29
N PHE A 397 -50.59 12.30 1.30
CA PHE A 397 -51.38 12.54 2.52
C PHE A 397 -51.55 11.28 3.37
N ASP A 398 -51.70 10.11 2.74
CA ASP A 398 -51.66 8.79 3.38
C ASP A 398 -50.30 8.14 3.11
N PHE A 399 -49.54 7.88 4.17
CA PHE A 399 -48.24 7.21 4.11
C PHE A 399 -48.42 5.78 4.63
N GLY A 400 -47.91 4.79 3.87
CA GLY A 400 -48.05 3.36 4.19
C GLY A 400 -48.07 2.49 2.93
N LEU A 401 -47.47 1.30 2.98
CA LEU A 401 -47.55 0.31 1.88
C LEU A 401 -48.34 -0.91 2.37
N SER A 402 -49.39 -1.30 1.63
CA SER A 402 -49.98 -2.62 1.83
C SER A 402 -49.29 -3.63 0.94
N PHE A 403 -49.10 -4.84 1.44
CA PHE A 403 -48.51 -5.96 0.72
C PHE A 403 -49.56 -7.04 0.60
N ARG A 404 -49.88 -7.47 -0.61
CA ARG A 404 -50.75 -8.63 -0.86
C ARG A 404 -49.92 -9.68 -1.58
N TYR A 405 -49.97 -10.91 -1.12
CA TYR A 405 -49.23 -12.02 -1.71
C TYR A 405 -50.19 -13.19 -1.93
N GLU A 406 -50.10 -13.77 -3.12
CA GLU A 406 -50.98 -14.86 -3.55
C GLU A 406 -50.12 -16.00 -4.07
N ASP A 407 -50.34 -17.19 -3.52
CA ASP A 407 -49.67 -18.42 -3.93
C ASP A 407 -48.14 -18.34 -3.96
N LEU A 408 -47.56 -17.65 -2.98
CA LEU A 408 -46.15 -17.29 -2.98
C LEU A 408 -45.27 -18.51 -2.67
N THR A 409 -44.46 -18.89 -3.66
CA THR A 409 -43.53 -20.02 -3.54
C THR A 409 -42.11 -19.58 -3.87
N PHE A 410 -41.15 -20.00 -3.04
CA PHE A 410 -39.74 -19.74 -3.25
C PHE A 410 -38.90 -21.01 -3.08
N GLN A 411 -38.18 -21.34 -4.15
CA GLN A 411 -37.26 -22.47 -4.19
C GLN A 411 -35.87 -21.98 -4.60
N PRO A 412 -34.84 -22.17 -3.74
CA PRO A 412 -33.46 -21.88 -4.11
C PRO A 412 -33.01 -22.70 -5.31
N LYS A 413 -32.15 -22.13 -6.16
CA LYS A 413 -31.51 -22.86 -7.25
C LYS A 413 -30.65 -23.99 -6.67
N GLY A 414 -30.92 -25.23 -7.08
CA GLY A 414 -30.20 -26.43 -6.62
C GLY A 414 -30.81 -27.13 -5.40
N SER A 415 -31.87 -26.58 -4.78
CA SER A 415 -32.62 -27.27 -3.73
C SER A 415 -33.72 -28.14 -4.34
N SER A 416 -33.90 -29.37 -3.85
CA SER A 416 -35.03 -30.24 -4.22
C SER A 416 -36.35 -29.83 -3.55
N ARG A 417 -36.30 -29.04 -2.47
CA ARG A 417 -37.48 -28.62 -1.71
C ARG A 417 -37.65 -27.09 -1.71
N PRO A 418 -38.90 -26.58 -1.83
CA PRO A 418 -39.18 -25.16 -1.65
C PRO A 418 -39.01 -24.75 -0.19
N ILE A 419 -38.53 -23.51 0.06
CA ILE A 419 -38.44 -22.92 1.40
C ILE A 419 -39.75 -22.22 1.77
N LEU A 420 -40.45 -21.64 0.79
CA LEU A 420 -41.80 -21.10 0.95
C LEU A 420 -42.70 -21.83 -0.04
N ASN A 421 -43.89 -22.20 0.39
CA ASN A 421 -44.81 -23.01 -0.41
C ASN A 421 -46.26 -22.50 -0.27
N HIS A 422 -46.83 -21.98 -1.37
CA HIS A 422 -48.24 -21.57 -1.46
C HIS A 422 -48.69 -20.59 -0.35
N VAL A 423 -47.82 -19.62 0.02
CA VAL A 423 -48.12 -18.64 1.07
C VAL A 423 -49.04 -17.55 0.51
N THR A 424 -50.22 -17.38 1.08
CA THR A 424 -51.24 -16.39 0.64
C THR A 424 -51.71 -15.53 1.81
N GLY A 425 -51.87 -14.23 1.57
CA GLY A 425 -52.24 -13.26 2.60
C GLY A 425 -52.06 -11.78 2.22
N SER A 426 -52.28 -10.91 3.19
CA SER A 426 -52.12 -9.46 3.07
C SER A 426 -51.68 -8.78 4.37
N ILE A 427 -50.79 -7.80 4.24
CA ILE A 427 -50.36 -6.88 5.29
C ILE A 427 -50.95 -5.51 4.97
N ASP A 428 -51.74 -4.97 5.90
CA ASP A 428 -52.37 -3.67 5.77
C ASP A 428 -51.42 -2.51 6.08
N ARG A 429 -51.86 -1.29 5.77
CA ARG A 429 -51.09 -0.07 6.04
C ARG A 429 -51.26 0.34 7.49
N GLY A 430 -50.23 0.95 8.07
CA GLY A 430 -50.30 1.50 9.43
C GLY A 430 -50.46 0.45 10.53
N THR A 431 -50.20 -0.83 10.24
CA THR A 431 -50.26 -1.91 11.23
C THR A 431 -48.87 -2.34 11.68
N LEU A 432 -48.76 -2.75 12.94
CA LEU A 432 -47.61 -3.47 13.48
C LEU A 432 -47.86 -4.97 13.33
N THR A 433 -47.23 -5.58 12.33
CA THR A 433 -47.40 -7.01 12.00
C THR A 433 -46.17 -7.82 12.42
N ALA A 434 -46.35 -8.86 13.23
CA ALA A 434 -45.27 -9.78 13.57
C ALA A 434 -45.28 -11.04 12.71
N VAL A 435 -44.11 -11.44 12.24
CA VAL A 435 -43.84 -12.72 11.59
C VAL A 435 -43.16 -13.64 12.60
N MET A 436 -43.84 -14.71 12.99
CA MET A 436 -43.36 -15.69 13.97
C MET A 436 -43.39 -17.11 13.38
N GLY A 437 -42.69 -18.03 14.01
CA GLY A 437 -42.50 -19.39 13.50
C GLY A 437 -41.24 -20.04 14.06
N GLY A 438 -41.15 -21.36 13.99
CA GLY A 438 -39.97 -22.10 14.42
C GLY A 438 -38.69 -21.76 13.63
N SER A 439 -37.54 -22.18 14.14
CA SER A 439 -36.29 -22.11 13.39
C SER A 439 -36.42 -22.87 12.06
N GLY A 440 -35.93 -22.30 10.97
CA GLY A 440 -36.08 -22.87 9.62
C GLY A 440 -37.49 -22.75 9.00
N GLY A 441 -38.47 -22.11 9.66
CA GLY A 441 -39.84 -21.97 9.15
C GLY A 441 -40.03 -21.04 7.94
N GLY A 442 -38.96 -20.41 7.43
CA GLY A 442 -39.00 -19.54 6.25
C GLY A 442 -39.19 -18.05 6.52
N LYS A 443 -39.22 -17.59 7.78
CA LYS A 443 -39.48 -16.17 8.19
C LYS A 443 -38.64 -15.13 7.46
N SER A 444 -37.31 -15.21 7.58
CA SER A 444 -36.40 -14.25 6.93
C SER A 444 -36.47 -14.36 5.40
N THR A 445 -36.72 -15.56 4.86
CA THR A 445 -36.93 -15.77 3.42
C THR A 445 -38.19 -15.08 2.93
N PHE A 446 -39.30 -15.20 3.67
CA PHE A 446 -40.57 -14.53 3.39
C PHE A 446 -40.41 -13.01 3.35
N VAL A 447 -39.80 -12.44 4.39
CA VAL A 447 -39.50 -10.99 4.44
C VAL A 447 -38.58 -10.55 3.29
N ASN A 448 -37.54 -11.33 2.97
CA ASN A 448 -36.66 -11.04 1.83
C ASN A 448 -37.36 -11.07 0.47
N VAL A 449 -38.36 -11.93 0.30
CA VAL A 449 -39.19 -11.98 -0.91
C VAL A 449 -40.10 -10.75 -0.97
N LEU A 450 -40.78 -10.38 0.12
CA LEU A 450 -41.65 -9.21 0.18
C LEU A 450 -40.90 -7.88 -0.06
N MET A 451 -39.68 -7.75 0.44
CA MET A 451 -38.81 -6.60 0.17
C MET A 451 -38.24 -6.57 -1.26
N GLY A 452 -38.38 -7.67 -2.02
CA GLY A 452 -37.82 -7.80 -3.36
C GLY A 452 -36.31 -8.02 -3.42
N LYS A 453 -35.68 -8.42 -2.30
CA LYS A 453 -34.27 -8.84 -2.27
C LYS A 453 -34.09 -10.17 -2.99
N THR A 454 -35.05 -11.07 -2.80
CA THR A 454 -35.12 -12.38 -3.46
C THR A 454 -36.31 -12.41 -4.41
N LYS A 455 -36.14 -12.98 -5.61
CA LYS A 455 -37.25 -13.18 -6.54
C LYS A 455 -37.98 -14.47 -6.19
N HIS A 456 -39.30 -14.42 -6.03
CA HIS A 456 -40.13 -15.61 -5.88
C HIS A 456 -40.06 -16.49 -7.15
N THR A 457 -40.32 -17.78 -6.97
CA THR A 457 -40.34 -18.78 -8.05
C THR A 457 -41.72 -18.81 -8.71
N GLN A 458 -42.78 -18.80 -7.91
CA GLN A 458 -44.19 -18.77 -8.34
C GLN A 458 -44.99 -17.83 -7.43
N GLY A 459 -46.25 -17.56 -7.81
CA GLY A 459 -47.14 -16.65 -7.11
C GLY A 459 -46.98 -15.18 -7.53
N LEU A 460 -47.72 -14.31 -6.84
CA LEU A 460 -47.79 -12.88 -7.07
C LEU A 460 -47.50 -12.13 -5.77
N VAL A 461 -46.81 -10.99 -5.87
CA VAL A 461 -46.76 -9.99 -4.80
C VAL A 461 -47.21 -8.65 -5.37
N ALA A 462 -48.24 -8.08 -4.76
CA ALA A 462 -48.82 -6.79 -5.08
C ALA A 462 -48.55 -5.78 -3.96
N ILE A 463 -48.14 -4.57 -4.32
CA ILE A 463 -47.99 -3.45 -3.39
C ILE A 463 -49.14 -2.49 -3.66
N ASN A 464 -49.88 -2.09 -2.62
CA ASN A 464 -51.06 -1.25 -2.74
C ASN A 464 -52.07 -1.81 -3.77
N ASN A 465 -52.32 -3.12 -3.71
CA ASN A 465 -53.22 -3.87 -4.60
C ASN A 465 -52.84 -3.88 -6.08
N LYS A 466 -51.57 -3.58 -6.43
CA LYS A 466 -51.07 -3.72 -7.79
C LYS A 466 -49.80 -4.59 -7.85
N PRO A 467 -49.77 -5.61 -8.73
CA PRO A 467 -48.54 -6.35 -8.99
C PRO A 467 -47.53 -5.45 -9.72
N ASP A 468 -46.38 -5.23 -9.10
CA ASP A 468 -45.27 -4.47 -9.71
C ASP A 468 -43.91 -5.06 -9.24
N LYS A 469 -42.84 -4.68 -9.94
CA LYS A 469 -41.47 -5.07 -9.62
C LYS A 469 -41.07 -4.48 -8.27
N LEU A 470 -41.03 -5.31 -7.23
CA LEU A 470 -40.64 -4.97 -5.85
C LEU A 470 -39.33 -4.15 -5.76
N LYS A 471 -38.36 -4.41 -6.64
CA LYS A 471 -37.11 -3.63 -6.74
C LYS A 471 -37.30 -2.12 -6.90
N ARG A 472 -38.44 -1.66 -7.43
CA ARG A 472 -38.76 -0.24 -7.59
C ARG A 472 -39.00 0.45 -6.24
N TYR A 473 -39.53 -0.27 -5.26
CA TYR A 473 -39.92 0.26 -3.95
C TYR A 473 -38.78 0.25 -2.93
N LYS A 474 -37.60 -0.24 -3.32
CA LYS A 474 -36.40 -0.30 -2.47
C LYS A 474 -36.00 1.02 -1.80
N LYS A 475 -36.31 2.17 -2.42
CA LYS A 475 -36.03 3.52 -1.87
C LYS A 475 -37.05 4.01 -0.82
N VAL A 476 -38.18 3.32 -0.71
CA VAL A 476 -39.30 3.68 0.18
C VAL A 476 -39.59 2.56 1.20
N ILE A 477 -38.84 1.46 1.15
CA ILE A 477 -38.85 0.38 2.12
C ILE A 477 -37.56 0.48 2.94
N GLY A 478 -37.67 0.54 4.26
CA GLY A 478 -36.55 0.43 5.20
C GLY A 478 -36.35 -1.02 5.63
N TYR A 479 -35.10 -1.43 5.83
CA TYR A 479 -34.78 -2.75 6.40
C TYR A 479 -33.73 -2.60 7.49
N VAL A 480 -34.06 -3.08 8.68
CA VAL A 480 -33.16 -3.14 9.83
C VAL A 480 -32.78 -4.60 10.05
N PRO A 481 -31.53 -5.00 9.76
CA PRO A 481 -31.05 -6.36 10.01
C PRO A 481 -30.96 -6.67 11.52
N GLN A 482 -30.76 -7.97 11.82
CA GLN A 482 -30.53 -8.46 13.17
C GLN A 482 -29.29 -7.80 13.78
N ASP A 483 -28.15 -7.85 13.07
CA ASP A 483 -26.91 -7.19 13.45
C ASP A 483 -26.97 -5.68 13.26
N ASP A 484 -26.51 -4.93 14.27
CA ASP A 484 -26.45 -3.47 14.22
C ASP A 484 -25.23 -2.97 13.42
N ILE A 485 -25.39 -2.98 12.10
CA ILE A 485 -24.38 -2.51 11.14
C ILE A 485 -24.42 -0.97 11.07
N VAL A 486 -23.58 -0.32 11.88
CA VAL A 486 -23.42 1.14 11.99
C VAL A 486 -21.95 1.54 11.98
N LEU A 487 -21.61 2.76 11.54
CA LEU A 487 -20.21 3.19 11.49
C LEU A 487 -19.73 3.66 12.88
N PRO A 488 -18.69 3.03 13.46
CA PRO A 488 -18.29 3.27 14.84
C PRO A 488 -17.52 4.59 15.01
N GLU A 489 -16.84 5.10 13.97
CA GLU A 489 -16.07 6.35 14.03
C GLU A 489 -16.95 7.61 13.93
N LEU A 490 -18.23 7.45 13.60
CA LEU A 490 -19.18 8.54 13.42
C LEU A 490 -20.04 8.72 14.68
N THR A 491 -20.57 9.94 14.86
CA THR A 491 -21.56 10.21 15.91
C THR A 491 -22.93 9.65 15.54
N VAL A 492 -23.84 9.60 16.52
CA VAL A 492 -25.25 9.25 16.28
C VAL A 492 -25.85 10.16 15.20
N TYR A 493 -25.69 11.47 15.34
CA TYR A 493 -26.16 12.44 14.35
C TYR A 493 -25.55 12.23 12.97
N GLU A 494 -24.24 12.01 12.87
CA GLU A 494 -23.55 11.86 11.58
C GLU A 494 -23.98 10.60 10.81
N ASN A 495 -24.20 9.49 11.51
CA ASN A 495 -24.71 8.25 10.89
C ASN A 495 -26.10 8.49 10.27
N ILE A 496 -27.02 9.07 11.05
CA ILE A 496 -28.41 9.32 10.63
C ILE A 496 -28.44 10.38 9.51
N ALA A 497 -27.71 11.48 9.68
CA ALA A 497 -27.63 12.56 8.70
C ALA A 497 -27.03 12.10 7.36
N HIS A 498 -26.05 11.21 7.38
CA HIS A 498 -25.48 10.66 6.15
C HIS A 498 -26.53 9.86 5.36
N SER A 499 -27.27 8.98 6.03
CA SER A 499 -28.37 8.22 5.42
C SER A 499 -29.42 9.17 4.82
N ALA A 500 -29.83 10.19 5.58
CA ALA A 500 -30.79 11.21 5.15
C ALA A 500 -30.34 11.92 3.86
N ARG A 501 -29.11 12.47 3.86
CA ARG A 501 -28.55 13.26 2.75
C ARG A 501 -28.40 12.46 1.45
N VAL A 502 -28.22 11.15 1.56
CA VAL A 502 -28.09 10.27 0.39
C VAL A 502 -29.44 9.81 -0.14
N ARG A 503 -30.42 9.50 0.72
CA ARG A 503 -31.67 8.82 0.36
C ARG A 503 -32.86 9.75 0.13
N LEU A 504 -32.90 10.93 0.78
CA LEU A 504 -34.00 11.89 0.65
C LEU A 504 -34.12 12.48 -0.77
N PRO A 505 -35.27 13.07 -1.13
CA PRO A 505 -35.47 13.71 -2.43
C PRO A 505 -34.46 14.82 -2.70
N ARG A 506 -34.05 14.96 -3.97
CA ARG A 506 -33.04 15.95 -4.39
C ARG A 506 -33.44 17.41 -4.18
N THR A 507 -34.74 17.67 -4.06
CA THR A 507 -35.33 19.01 -3.88
C THR A 507 -35.17 19.54 -2.46
N TRP A 508 -34.77 18.70 -1.50
CA TRP A 508 -34.66 19.10 -0.10
C TRP A 508 -33.43 19.96 0.16
N SER A 509 -33.62 21.03 0.91
CA SER A 509 -32.52 21.86 1.40
C SER A 509 -31.76 21.15 2.53
N ASN A 510 -30.48 21.48 2.73
CA ASN A 510 -29.72 20.91 3.85
C ASN A 510 -30.38 21.23 5.21
N ARG A 511 -30.99 22.43 5.35
CA ARG A 511 -31.72 22.82 6.57
C ARG A 511 -32.93 21.94 6.84
N ASP A 512 -33.69 21.58 5.81
CA ASP A 512 -34.83 20.66 5.94
C ASP A 512 -34.37 19.26 6.34
N ILE A 513 -33.26 18.79 5.76
CA ILE A 513 -32.67 17.50 6.10
C ILE A 513 -32.22 17.48 7.56
N ASP A 514 -31.51 18.51 8.01
CA ASP A 514 -31.01 18.59 9.37
C ASP A 514 -32.17 18.65 10.38
N ARG A 515 -33.24 19.40 10.09
CA ARG A 515 -34.48 19.41 10.90
C ARG A 515 -35.13 18.04 11.02
N LEU A 516 -35.25 17.29 9.92
CA LEU A 516 -35.77 15.93 9.95
C LEU A 516 -34.87 15.01 10.78
N VAL A 517 -33.55 15.13 10.64
CA VAL A 517 -32.60 14.31 11.41
C VAL A 517 -32.74 14.59 12.91
N ASP A 518 -32.81 15.87 13.31
CA ASP A 518 -32.99 16.24 14.71
C ASP A 518 -34.35 15.73 15.24
N ALA A 519 -35.44 15.84 14.46
CA ALA A 519 -36.74 15.28 14.83
C ALA A 519 -36.69 13.74 15.00
N VAL A 520 -36.00 13.02 14.10
CA VAL A 520 -35.82 11.56 14.22
C VAL A 520 -35.03 11.19 15.48
N ILE A 521 -33.96 11.93 15.78
CA ILE A 521 -33.13 11.70 16.98
C ILE A 521 -33.95 11.94 18.25
N ASP A 522 -34.72 13.02 18.28
CA ASP A 522 -35.58 13.36 19.41
C ASP A 522 -36.70 12.34 19.61
N CYS A 523 -37.40 11.96 18.53
CA CYS A 523 -38.49 11.00 18.61
C CYS A 523 -38.00 9.58 19.00
N LEU A 524 -36.76 9.22 18.68
CA LEU A 524 -36.10 7.99 19.15
C LEU A 524 -35.47 8.10 20.54
N GLU A 525 -35.60 9.24 21.22
CA GLU A 525 -35.01 9.49 22.54
C GLU A 525 -33.47 9.32 22.54
N LEU A 526 -32.82 9.81 21.49
CA LEU A 526 -31.36 9.77 21.32
C LEU A 526 -30.70 11.14 21.51
N SER A 527 -31.45 12.18 21.90
CA SER A 527 -30.97 13.56 22.00
C SER A 527 -29.78 13.71 22.95
N HIS A 528 -29.76 12.97 24.06
CA HIS A 528 -28.67 13.01 25.05
C HIS A 528 -27.37 12.36 24.55
N VAL A 529 -27.43 11.52 23.52
CA VAL A 529 -26.26 10.87 22.89
C VAL A 529 -26.02 11.33 21.45
N ARG A 530 -26.72 12.38 20.99
CA ARG A 530 -26.67 12.91 19.62
C ARG A 530 -25.26 13.09 19.07
N ASP A 531 -24.39 13.71 19.87
CA ASP A 531 -23.00 14.05 19.49
C ASP A 531 -21.96 13.06 20.03
N SER A 532 -22.42 11.96 20.65
CA SER A 532 -21.56 10.86 21.10
C SER A 532 -21.19 9.97 19.91
N LEU A 533 -19.95 9.46 19.91
CA LEU A 533 -19.52 8.41 18.98
C LEU A 533 -20.31 7.14 19.27
N VAL A 534 -20.59 6.35 18.23
CA VAL A 534 -21.28 5.06 18.40
C VAL A 534 -20.35 4.00 19.03
N GLY A 535 -19.09 3.98 18.57
CA GLY A 535 -18.10 3.00 19.03
C GLY A 535 -18.25 1.61 18.39
N SER A 536 -17.21 0.80 18.50
CA SER A 536 -17.21 -0.58 17.97
C SER A 536 -17.96 -1.52 18.91
N VAL A 537 -18.18 -2.78 18.53
CA VAL A 537 -18.78 -3.79 19.42
C VAL A 537 -17.83 -4.13 20.58
N SER A 538 -16.52 -4.22 20.31
CA SER A 538 -15.50 -4.50 21.32
C SER A 538 -15.21 -3.32 22.25
N LYS A 539 -15.51 -2.10 21.80
CA LYS A 539 -15.35 -0.85 22.57
C LYS A 539 -16.61 0.01 22.38
N PRO A 540 -17.74 -0.37 23.02
CA PRO A 540 -18.98 0.37 22.89
C PRO A 540 -18.89 1.71 23.64
N VAL A 541 -19.44 2.76 23.03
CA VAL A 541 -19.57 4.09 23.67
C VAL A 541 -21.02 4.36 24.07
N ILE A 542 -21.98 3.91 23.26
CA ILE A 542 -23.42 3.92 23.56
C ILE A 542 -23.91 2.51 23.90
N SER A 543 -25.04 2.41 24.60
CA SER A 543 -25.64 1.12 24.98
C SER A 543 -26.15 0.33 23.75
N GLY A 544 -26.34 -0.98 23.91
CA GLY A 544 -26.89 -1.83 22.84
C GLY A 544 -28.26 -1.36 22.34
N GLY A 545 -29.17 -1.02 23.27
CA GLY A 545 -30.48 -0.44 22.93
C GLY A 545 -30.38 0.88 22.18
N GLN A 546 -29.48 1.78 22.60
CA GLN A 546 -29.24 3.03 21.87
C GLN A 546 -28.71 2.75 20.46
N ARG A 547 -27.77 1.81 20.32
CA ARG A 547 -27.22 1.40 19.00
C ARG A 547 -28.31 0.85 18.07
N LYS A 548 -29.22 0.00 18.58
CA LYS A 548 -30.37 -0.51 17.82
C LYS A 548 -31.27 0.63 17.35
N ARG A 549 -31.53 1.62 18.22
CA ARG A 549 -32.28 2.85 17.86
C ARG A 549 -31.57 3.66 16.77
N VAL A 550 -30.23 3.78 16.80
CA VAL A 550 -29.48 4.41 15.69
C VAL A 550 -29.68 3.66 14.38
N SER A 551 -29.63 2.32 14.40
CA SER A 551 -29.85 1.48 13.22
C SER A 551 -31.24 1.69 12.61
N ILE A 552 -32.26 1.84 13.47
CA ILE A 552 -33.65 2.19 13.07
C ILE A 552 -33.71 3.63 12.55
N GLY A 553 -33.08 4.59 13.25
CA GLY A 553 -33.04 6.00 12.86
C GLY A 553 -32.40 6.23 11.49
N MET A 554 -31.37 5.45 11.14
CA MET A 554 -30.78 5.46 9.80
C MET A 554 -31.79 5.08 8.71
N GLU A 555 -32.73 4.17 8.98
CA GLU A 555 -33.80 3.82 8.05
C GLU A 555 -34.93 4.85 8.04
N LEU A 556 -35.35 5.34 9.21
CA LEU A 556 -36.40 6.36 9.34
C LEU A 556 -36.01 7.71 8.70
N ALA A 557 -34.73 8.08 8.75
CA ALA A 557 -34.20 9.28 8.13
C ALA A 557 -34.39 9.33 6.60
N ALA A 558 -34.65 8.18 5.96
CA ALA A 558 -34.97 8.10 4.54
C ALA A 558 -36.47 8.29 4.23
N ALA A 559 -37.28 8.58 5.26
CA ALA A 559 -38.73 8.68 5.19
C ALA A 559 -39.39 7.45 4.53
N PRO A 560 -39.25 6.24 5.10
CA PRO A 560 -39.80 5.00 4.54
C PRO A 560 -41.32 4.93 4.71
N MET A 561 -42.01 4.30 3.76
CA MET A 561 -43.46 4.02 3.84
C MET A 561 -43.76 2.64 4.41
N ALA A 562 -42.75 1.75 4.44
CA ALA A 562 -42.78 0.51 5.19
C ALA A 562 -41.39 0.22 5.76
N ILE A 563 -41.33 -0.38 6.94
CA ILE A 563 -40.09 -0.76 7.60
C ILE A 563 -40.17 -2.22 8.04
N PHE A 564 -39.14 -2.98 7.67
CA PHE A 564 -38.97 -4.38 8.07
C PHE A 564 -37.85 -4.46 9.08
N LEU A 565 -38.07 -5.10 10.23
CA LEU A 565 -37.08 -5.28 11.28
C LEU A 565 -36.90 -6.76 11.59
N ASP A 566 -35.66 -7.22 11.52
CA ASP A 566 -35.29 -8.58 11.88
C ASP A 566 -34.84 -8.61 13.34
N GLU A 567 -35.60 -9.31 14.19
CA GLU A 567 -35.37 -9.45 15.63
C GLU A 567 -35.02 -8.13 16.36
N PRO A 568 -35.91 -7.12 16.34
CA PRO A 568 -35.61 -5.80 16.91
C PRO A 568 -35.40 -5.80 18.42
N THR A 569 -35.86 -6.84 19.13
CA THR A 569 -35.79 -6.99 20.59
C THR A 569 -34.64 -7.90 21.05
N SER A 570 -33.91 -8.52 20.13
CA SER A 570 -32.82 -9.44 20.46
C SER A 570 -31.62 -8.70 21.05
N GLY A 571 -31.04 -9.26 22.11
CA GLY A 571 -29.91 -8.65 22.83
C GLY A 571 -30.26 -7.42 23.67
N LEU A 572 -31.55 -7.10 23.84
CA LEU A 572 -32.03 -6.02 24.72
C LEU A 572 -32.55 -6.56 26.04
N ASP A 573 -32.42 -5.77 27.11
CA ASP A 573 -33.11 -6.04 28.35
C ASP A 573 -34.63 -5.80 28.21
N ALA A 574 -35.41 -6.32 29.16
CA ALA A 574 -36.86 -6.27 29.13
C ALA A 574 -37.43 -4.87 28.92
N SER A 575 -36.85 -3.88 29.63
CA SER A 575 -37.36 -2.51 29.62
C SER A 575 -37.08 -1.83 28.27
N ALA A 576 -35.88 -2.00 27.72
CA ALA A 576 -35.51 -1.46 26.42
C ALA A 576 -36.29 -2.13 25.28
N ALA A 577 -36.53 -3.45 25.35
CA ALA A 577 -37.35 -4.17 24.39
C ALA A 577 -38.81 -3.65 24.37
N SER A 578 -39.44 -3.47 25.54
CA SER A 578 -40.81 -2.96 25.66
C SER A 578 -40.92 -1.53 25.10
N SER A 579 -39.99 -0.63 25.45
CA SER A 579 -39.96 0.74 24.90
C SER A 579 -39.68 0.77 23.38
N MET A 580 -38.82 -0.13 22.88
CA MET A 580 -38.61 -0.26 21.43
C MET A 580 -39.91 -0.64 20.71
N MET A 581 -40.66 -1.60 21.26
CA MET A 581 -41.92 -2.04 20.66
C MET A 581 -43.01 -0.95 20.70
N ARG A 582 -43.07 -0.14 21.76
CA ARG A 582 -43.94 1.05 21.80
C ARG A 582 -43.56 2.06 20.73
N THR A 583 -42.27 2.31 20.53
CA THR A 583 -41.78 3.17 19.44
C THR A 583 -42.22 2.66 18.07
N LEU A 584 -42.10 1.35 17.82
CA LEU A 584 -42.56 0.72 16.58
C LEU A 584 -44.09 0.80 16.41
N LYS A 585 -44.85 0.62 17.49
CA LYS A 585 -46.32 0.77 17.49
C LYS A 585 -46.73 2.20 17.17
N ALA A 586 -46.03 3.19 17.71
CA ALA A 586 -46.25 4.59 17.40
C ALA A 586 -46.02 4.89 15.92
N LEU A 587 -44.94 4.36 15.33
CA LEU A 587 -44.69 4.50 13.89
C LEU A 587 -45.81 3.89 13.04
N ALA A 588 -46.35 2.75 13.47
CA ALA A 588 -47.52 2.12 12.84
C ALA A 588 -48.76 3.03 12.92
N LYS A 589 -49.08 3.59 14.09
CA LYS A 589 -50.18 4.56 14.25
C LYS A 589 -50.03 5.81 13.39
N LEU A 590 -48.80 6.23 13.10
CA LEU A 590 -48.56 7.32 12.15
C LEU A 590 -48.90 6.93 10.70
N GLY A 591 -49.03 5.64 10.37
CA GLY A 591 -49.39 5.14 9.03
C GLY A 591 -48.31 4.28 8.37
N ILE A 592 -47.08 4.27 8.92
CA ILE A 592 -45.98 3.47 8.37
C ILE A 592 -46.28 1.99 8.59
N SER A 593 -46.19 1.16 7.55
CA SER A 593 -46.36 -0.29 7.74
C SER A 593 -45.13 -0.87 8.43
N VAL A 594 -45.29 -1.46 9.61
CA VAL A 594 -44.16 -1.99 10.41
C VAL A 594 -44.27 -3.51 10.46
N ILE A 595 -43.26 -4.19 9.92
CA ILE A 595 -43.17 -5.65 9.90
C ILE A 595 -41.98 -6.09 10.75
N VAL A 596 -42.21 -6.91 11.75
CA VAL A 596 -41.17 -7.38 12.68
C VAL A 596 -41.06 -8.90 12.66
N ILE A 597 -39.85 -9.44 12.60
CA ILE A 597 -39.60 -10.86 12.88
C ILE A 597 -39.30 -10.98 14.37
N ILE A 598 -40.08 -11.79 15.10
CA ILE A 598 -39.89 -11.98 16.54
C ILE A 598 -39.85 -13.49 16.86
N HIS A 599 -38.92 -13.87 17.74
CA HIS A 599 -38.77 -15.22 18.27
C HIS A 599 -39.06 -15.12 19.78
N GLN A 600 -40.27 -15.52 20.21
CA GLN A 600 -40.74 -15.49 21.61
C GLN A 600 -40.87 -14.09 22.24
N PRO A 601 -41.94 -13.33 21.91
CA PRO A 601 -42.24 -12.07 22.59
C PRO A 601 -42.76 -12.30 24.02
N ARG A 602 -42.43 -11.38 24.92
CA ARG A 602 -43.10 -11.25 26.22
C ARG A 602 -44.56 -10.84 26.03
N VAL A 603 -45.38 -11.09 27.04
CA VAL A 603 -46.83 -10.73 27.08
C VAL A 603 -47.07 -9.29 26.61
N GLU A 604 -46.41 -8.31 27.23
CA GLU A 604 -46.55 -6.89 26.85
C GLU A 604 -46.23 -6.63 25.37
N THR A 605 -45.22 -7.31 24.83
CA THR A 605 -44.81 -7.15 23.43
C THR A 605 -45.81 -7.79 22.49
N PHE A 606 -46.33 -8.95 22.86
CA PHE A 606 -47.31 -9.68 22.06
C PHE A 606 -48.63 -8.91 21.96
N GLU A 607 -49.11 -8.35 23.07
CA GLU A 607 -50.36 -7.57 23.13
C GLU A 607 -50.28 -6.23 22.38
N MET A 608 -49.09 -5.73 22.08
CA MET A 608 -48.93 -4.51 21.25
C MET A 608 -49.12 -4.75 19.75
N LEU A 609 -49.07 -6.01 19.28
CA LEU A 609 -49.12 -6.35 17.87
C LEU A 609 -50.54 -6.21 17.32
N ASP A 610 -50.69 -5.63 16.13
CA ASP A 610 -52.00 -5.59 15.46
C ASP A 610 -52.30 -6.93 14.81
N ASN A 611 -51.34 -7.46 14.07
CA ASN A 611 -51.49 -8.65 13.24
C ASN A 611 -50.35 -9.64 13.46
N LEU A 612 -50.65 -10.93 13.30
CA LEU A 612 -49.70 -12.04 13.36
C LEU A 612 -49.69 -12.80 12.04
N ILE A 613 -48.49 -13.20 11.62
CA ILE A 613 -48.25 -14.17 10.55
C ILE A 613 -47.42 -15.30 11.15
N LEU A 614 -48.01 -16.49 11.28
CA LEU A 614 -47.35 -17.68 11.78
C LEU A 614 -46.94 -18.58 10.62
N LEU A 615 -45.64 -18.84 10.50
CA LEU A 615 -45.07 -19.71 9.46
C LEU A 615 -44.55 -21.02 10.05
N GLY A 616 -44.92 -22.13 9.42
CA GLY A 616 -44.39 -23.46 9.72
C GLY A 616 -44.08 -24.22 8.44
N ASN A 617 -42.90 -24.84 8.35
CA ASN A 617 -42.44 -25.58 7.16
C ASN A 617 -42.57 -24.79 5.84
N GLY A 618 -42.44 -23.45 5.89
CA GLY A 618 -42.59 -22.60 4.71
C GLY A 618 -44.02 -22.29 4.28
N GLN A 619 -45.02 -22.67 5.08
CA GLN A 619 -46.45 -22.46 4.82
C GLN A 619 -47.11 -21.64 5.94
N THR A 620 -48.24 -20.99 5.64
CA THR A 620 -49.00 -20.22 6.63
C THR A 620 -49.76 -21.16 7.58
N ILE A 621 -49.57 -21.00 8.88
CA ILE A 621 -50.38 -21.65 9.93
C ILE A 621 -51.50 -20.72 10.41
N TYR A 622 -51.25 -19.42 10.45
CA TYR A 622 -52.23 -18.42 10.85
C TYR A 622 -51.83 -17.07 10.30
N GLU A 623 -52.84 -16.29 9.89
CA GLU A 623 -52.66 -14.90 9.52
C GLU A 623 -53.88 -14.07 9.92
N GLY A 624 -53.69 -13.00 10.68
CA GLY A 624 -54.79 -12.12 11.05
C GLY A 624 -54.52 -11.37 12.35
N PRO A 625 -55.57 -10.80 12.97
CA PRO A 625 -55.43 -10.06 14.21
C PRO A 625 -54.77 -10.88 15.31
N GLN A 626 -53.91 -10.25 16.11
CA GLN A 626 -53.27 -10.93 17.24
C GLN A 626 -54.30 -11.43 18.26
N GLU A 627 -55.35 -10.66 18.50
CA GLU A 627 -56.40 -10.93 19.48
C GLU A 627 -57.12 -12.26 19.20
N THR A 628 -57.43 -12.57 17.94
CA THR A 628 -58.18 -13.77 17.56
C THR A 628 -57.29 -15.01 17.38
N ALA A 629 -55.97 -14.86 17.47
CA ALA A 629 -55.03 -15.96 17.24
C ALA A 629 -55.23 -17.13 18.23
N HIS A 630 -55.42 -16.83 19.52
CA HIS A 630 -55.64 -17.87 20.53
C HIS A 630 -56.95 -18.65 20.29
N GLN A 631 -58.03 -17.96 19.92
CA GLN A 631 -59.33 -18.58 19.60
C GLN A 631 -59.21 -19.55 18.43
N PHE A 632 -58.39 -19.24 17.42
CA PHE A 632 -58.13 -20.15 16.30
C PHE A 632 -57.52 -21.49 16.79
N PHE A 633 -56.57 -21.45 17.72
CA PHE A 633 -55.98 -22.66 18.30
C PHE A 633 -56.92 -23.38 19.28
N GLU A 634 -57.71 -22.65 20.07
CA GLU A 634 -58.74 -23.24 20.95
C GLU A 634 -59.80 -24.00 20.15
N ASN A 635 -60.24 -23.45 19.02
CA ASN A 635 -61.18 -24.11 18.09
C ASN A 635 -60.61 -25.40 17.47
N MET A 636 -59.29 -25.62 17.54
CA MET A 636 -58.62 -26.86 17.14
C MET A 636 -58.40 -27.85 18.31
N GLY A 637 -58.85 -27.49 19.51
CA GLY A 637 -58.77 -28.31 20.72
C GLY A 637 -57.51 -28.11 21.56
N PHE A 638 -56.71 -27.07 21.31
CA PHE A 638 -55.60 -26.69 22.20
C PHE A 638 -56.12 -25.91 23.40
N ARG A 639 -55.55 -26.18 24.59
CA ARG A 639 -55.89 -25.48 25.83
C ARG A 639 -54.84 -24.42 26.15
N PHE A 640 -55.28 -23.22 26.50
CA PHE A 640 -54.42 -22.15 26.99
C PHE A 640 -54.57 -22.04 28.51
N PRO A 641 -53.57 -22.45 29.31
CA PRO A 641 -53.68 -22.36 30.76
C PRO A 641 -53.80 -20.89 31.21
N PRO A 642 -54.59 -20.62 32.26
CA PRO A 642 -54.71 -19.27 32.80
C PRO A 642 -53.34 -18.76 33.29
N HIS A 643 -53.08 -17.46 33.14
CA HIS A 643 -51.82 -16.80 33.51
C HIS A 643 -50.56 -17.26 32.75
N THR A 644 -50.71 -17.96 31.62
CA THR A 644 -49.58 -18.31 30.74
C THR A 644 -49.44 -17.28 29.63
N ASN A 645 -48.21 -17.02 29.19
CA ASN A 645 -47.96 -16.18 28.03
C ASN A 645 -48.51 -16.87 26.77
N LYS A 646 -49.58 -16.31 26.19
CA LYS A 646 -50.22 -16.85 24.98
C LYS A 646 -49.24 -16.98 23.82
N ALA A 647 -48.26 -16.10 23.72
CA ALA A 647 -47.24 -16.16 22.68
C ALA A 647 -46.34 -17.40 22.77
N ASP A 648 -46.01 -17.80 24.00
CA ASP A 648 -45.17 -18.98 24.25
C ASP A 648 -45.94 -20.25 23.89
N VAL A 649 -47.21 -20.36 24.34
CA VAL A 649 -48.10 -21.48 23.98
C VAL A 649 -48.25 -21.59 22.46
N ILE A 650 -48.52 -20.48 21.76
CA ILE A 650 -48.60 -20.47 20.29
C ILE A 650 -47.27 -20.91 19.68
N THR A 651 -46.14 -20.44 20.20
CA THR A 651 -44.80 -20.79 19.72
C THR A 651 -44.52 -22.29 19.91
N ASP A 652 -44.90 -22.88 21.04
CA ASP A 652 -44.76 -24.30 21.32
C ASP A 652 -45.62 -25.14 20.38
N ILE A 653 -46.86 -24.72 20.12
CA ILE A 653 -47.74 -25.38 19.14
C ILE A 653 -47.11 -25.37 17.75
N ILE A 654 -46.69 -24.21 17.23
CA ILE A 654 -46.15 -24.09 15.86
C ILE A 654 -44.75 -24.70 15.70
N THR A 655 -44.00 -24.89 16.79
CA THR A 655 -42.69 -25.56 16.76
C THR A 655 -42.81 -27.08 16.81
N GLY A 656 -43.92 -27.61 17.32
CA GLY A 656 -44.22 -29.05 17.40
C GLY A 656 -44.32 -29.59 18.84
N ASN A 657 -44.17 -28.74 19.85
CA ASN A 657 -44.26 -29.06 21.27
C ASN A 657 -45.69 -28.91 21.84
N GLY A 658 -46.71 -28.84 20.98
CA GLY A 658 -48.10 -28.60 21.39
C GLY A 658 -48.79 -29.71 22.20
N ARG A 659 -48.10 -30.83 22.50
CA ARG A 659 -48.69 -31.99 23.19
C ARG A 659 -49.11 -31.68 24.62
N GLU A 660 -48.41 -30.78 25.29
CA GLU A 660 -48.76 -30.29 26.63
C GLU A 660 -50.13 -29.60 26.64
N TYR A 661 -50.45 -28.89 25.56
CA TYR A 661 -51.68 -28.12 25.41
C TYR A 661 -52.82 -28.90 24.76
N LYS A 662 -52.51 -30.02 24.09
CA LYS A 662 -53.48 -30.93 23.49
C LYS A 662 -53.05 -32.40 23.69
N PRO A 663 -53.49 -33.05 24.79
CA PRO A 663 -53.04 -34.40 25.15
C PRO A 663 -53.46 -35.48 24.15
N VAL A 664 -54.62 -35.30 23.50
CA VAL A 664 -55.23 -36.25 22.56
C VAL A 664 -55.60 -35.54 21.26
N GLY A 665 -55.31 -36.19 20.13
CA GLY A 665 -55.58 -35.69 18.78
C GLY A 665 -54.32 -35.32 18.00
N ASP A 666 -54.53 -34.81 16.79
CA ASP A 666 -53.45 -34.44 15.88
C ASP A 666 -52.86 -33.07 16.23
N ILE A 667 -51.53 -33.02 16.25
CA ILE A 667 -50.71 -31.83 16.57
C ILE A 667 -49.63 -31.58 15.50
N ALA A 668 -49.63 -32.38 14.43
CA ALA A 668 -48.70 -32.23 13.33
C ALA A 668 -48.85 -30.84 12.67
N LYS A 669 -47.75 -30.31 12.13
CA LYS A 669 -47.76 -28.98 11.49
C LYS A 669 -48.65 -29.00 10.24
N GLU A 670 -48.67 -30.13 9.54
CA GLU A 670 -49.48 -30.38 8.35
C GLU A 670 -50.98 -30.21 8.67
N PHE A 671 -51.42 -30.73 9.82
CA PHE A 671 -52.80 -30.55 10.30
C PHE A 671 -53.13 -29.07 10.56
N LEU A 672 -52.22 -28.32 11.19
CA LEU A 672 -52.41 -26.88 11.44
C LEU A 672 -52.53 -26.09 10.13
N ILE A 673 -51.69 -26.42 9.15
CA ILE A 673 -51.68 -25.78 7.82
C ILE A 673 -52.98 -26.09 7.07
N GLU A 674 -53.42 -27.35 7.05
CA GLU A 674 -54.67 -27.74 6.39
C GLU A 674 -55.87 -27.00 7.00
N ARG A 675 -55.91 -26.90 8.33
CA ARG A 675 -56.98 -26.19 9.04
C ARG A 675 -57.00 -24.70 8.73
N TRP A 676 -55.83 -24.08 8.59
CA TRP A 676 -55.72 -22.70 8.16
C TRP A 676 -56.27 -22.48 6.75
N VAL A 677 -55.92 -23.35 5.80
CA VAL A 677 -56.42 -23.26 4.41
C VAL A 677 -57.95 -23.30 4.37
N GLN A 678 -58.57 -24.20 5.14
CA GLN A 678 -60.03 -24.28 5.27
C GLN A 678 -60.63 -23.00 5.89
N HIS A 679 -60.02 -22.48 6.95
CA HIS A 679 -60.47 -21.28 7.64
C HIS A 679 -60.36 -20.02 6.74
N HIS A 680 -59.24 -19.88 6.04
CA HIS A 680 -58.97 -18.77 5.12
C HIS A 680 -59.91 -18.78 3.90
N ALA A 681 -60.27 -19.97 3.38
CA ALA A 681 -61.25 -20.11 2.31
C ALA A 681 -62.65 -19.62 2.72
N ASN A 682 -63.01 -19.73 4.00
CA ASN A 682 -64.27 -19.19 4.53
C ASN A 682 -64.20 -17.67 4.71
N LEU A 683 -63.09 -17.14 5.24
CA LEU A 683 -62.86 -15.69 5.40
C LEU A 683 -62.92 -14.95 4.05
N THR A 684 -62.26 -15.48 3.02
CA THR A 684 -62.19 -14.84 1.70
C THR A 684 -63.52 -14.78 0.96
N ARG A 685 -64.51 -15.62 1.30
CA ARG A 685 -65.88 -15.53 0.74
C ARG A 685 -66.65 -14.30 1.22
N ASP A 686 -66.34 -13.76 2.40
CA ASP A 686 -67.04 -12.59 2.97
C ASP A 686 -66.40 -11.23 2.59
N THR A 687 -65.11 -11.19 2.19
CA THR A 687 -64.33 -9.93 2.09
C THR A 687 -64.23 -9.31 0.68
N SER A 688 -65.15 -9.60 -0.24
CA SER A 688 -65.05 -9.19 -1.66
C SER A 688 -65.41 -7.71 -1.98
N ARG A 689 -65.44 -6.78 -1.01
CA ARG A 689 -66.08 -5.45 -1.21
C ARG A 689 -65.25 -4.16 -1.06
N HIS A 690 -63.93 -4.18 -0.85
CA HIS A 690 -63.16 -2.92 -0.76
C HIS A 690 -62.00 -2.82 -1.75
N THR A 691 -62.31 -2.53 -3.01
CA THR A 691 -61.34 -2.00 -4.00
C THR A 691 -61.21 -0.48 -3.83
N LEU A 692 -60.18 -0.04 -3.10
CA LEU A 692 -59.83 1.38 -3.00
C LEU A 692 -59.19 1.89 -4.31
N SER A 693 -59.53 3.13 -4.67
CA SER A 693 -59.27 3.83 -5.95
C SER A 693 -57.81 3.82 -6.45
N SER A 694 -57.67 3.62 -7.76
CA SER A 694 -56.42 3.52 -8.54
C SER A 694 -55.68 4.86 -8.77
N ALA A 695 -56.19 5.99 -8.27
CA ALA A 695 -55.69 7.33 -8.60
C ALA A 695 -54.34 7.72 -7.93
N GLY A 696 -53.98 7.15 -6.77
CA GLY A 696 -52.79 7.56 -5.99
C GLY A 696 -51.43 7.03 -6.48
N GLN A 697 -51.41 6.02 -7.35
CA GLN A 697 -50.16 5.27 -7.65
C GLN A 697 -49.23 5.95 -8.67
N GLY A 698 -49.77 6.72 -9.62
CA GLY A 698 -48.96 7.46 -10.62
C GLY A 698 -48.09 8.54 -9.97
N LEU A 699 -48.59 9.16 -8.90
CA LEU A 699 -47.87 10.14 -8.09
C LEU A 699 -46.72 9.46 -7.33
N MET A 700 -46.99 8.33 -6.67
CA MET A 700 -46.00 7.56 -5.90
C MET A 700 -44.81 7.12 -6.77
N HIS A 701 -45.05 6.71 -8.02
CA HIS A 701 -43.98 6.33 -8.94
C HIS A 701 -43.08 7.50 -9.33
N LYS A 702 -43.67 8.70 -9.53
CA LYS A 702 -42.91 9.94 -9.78
C LYS A 702 -42.08 10.32 -8.56
N THR A 703 -42.62 10.18 -7.35
CA THR A 703 -41.91 10.46 -6.09
C THR A 703 -40.71 9.53 -5.90
N ILE A 704 -40.87 8.21 -6.10
CA ILE A 704 -39.79 7.22 -5.98
C ILE A 704 -38.62 7.53 -6.93
N LYS A 705 -38.92 8.02 -8.15
CA LYS A 705 -37.90 8.38 -9.14
C LYS A 705 -37.08 9.61 -8.73
N LYS A 706 -37.72 10.57 -8.05
CA LYS A 706 -37.08 11.81 -7.54
C LYS A 706 -36.25 11.59 -6.26
N ARG A 707 -36.43 10.46 -5.56
CA ARG A 707 -35.66 10.10 -4.36
C ARG A 707 -34.20 9.73 -4.65
N GLY A 708 -33.31 10.14 -3.74
CA GLY A 708 -31.89 9.84 -3.75
C GLY A 708 -31.03 10.88 -4.46
N ALA A 709 -29.89 11.22 -3.86
CA ALA A 709 -28.95 12.20 -4.37
C ALA A 709 -28.35 11.82 -5.74
N TYR A 710 -27.79 12.80 -6.45
CA TYR A 710 -27.04 12.54 -7.70
C TYR A 710 -25.73 11.81 -7.40
N ARG A 711 -25.22 11.01 -8.36
CA ARG A 711 -24.04 10.15 -8.13
C ARG A 711 -22.80 10.93 -7.68
N LEU A 712 -22.58 12.13 -8.21
CA LEU A 712 -21.47 13.00 -7.78
C LEU A 712 -21.68 13.55 -6.35
N LYS A 713 -22.92 13.82 -5.91
CA LYS A 713 -23.21 14.24 -4.52
C LYS A 713 -22.94 13.09 -3.58
N GLN A 714 -23.38 11.89 -3.97
CA GLN A 714 -23.11 10.67 -3.20
C GLN A 714 -21.61 10.44 -3.07
N PHE A 715 -20.85 10.61 -4.16
CA PHE A 715 -19.39 10.53 -4.13
C PHE A 715 -18.80 11.57 -3.17
N TRP A 716 -19.21 12.84 -3.26
CA TRP A 716 -18.73 13.89 -2.37
C TRP A 716 -19.08 13.63 -0.89
N LEU A 717 -20.32 13.23 -0.60
CA LEU A 717 -20.76 12.89 0.76
C LEU A 717 -19.99 11.67 1.31
N CYS A 718 -19.77 10.65 0.49
CA CYS A 718 -18.96 9.49 0.86
C CYS A 718 -17.48 9.87 1.06
N LEU A 719 -16.95 10.81 0.28
CA LEU A 719 -15.57 11.31 0.41
C LEU A 719 -15.41 12.09 1.71
N CYS A 720 -16.31 13.04 2.01
CA CYS A 720 -16.30 13.77 3.29
C CYS A 720 -16.40 12.81 4.48
N ARG A 721 -17.27 11.79 4.38
CA ARG A 721 -17.38 10.73 5.39
C ARG A 721 -16.07 9.95 5.53
N ALA A 722 -15.48 9.49 4.43
CA ALA A 722 -14.24 8.72 4.45
C ALA A 722 -13.07 9.52 5.04
N VAL A 723 -12.95 10.80 4.70
CA VAL A 723 -11.93 11.70 5.25
C VAL A 723 -12.14 11.88 6.75
N LEU A 724 -13.38 12.07 7.21
CA LEU A 724 -13.70 12.18 8.63
C LEU A 724 -13.35 10.90 9.40
N GLN A 725 -13.57 9.73 8.80
CA GLN A 725 -13.19 8.45 9.39
C GLN A 725 -11.68 8.30 9.50
N GLN A 726 -10.92 8.62 8.44
CA GLN A 726 -9.45 8.60 8.49
C GLN A 726 -8.91 9.56 9.56
N TYR A 727 -9.51 10.74 9.66
CA TYR A 727 -9.16 11.73 10.67
C TYR A 727 -9.38 11.22 12.11
N ARG A 728 -10.53 10.59 12.39
CA ARG A 728 -10.83 10.04 13.72
C ARG A 728 -10.07 8.75 14.02
N GLY A 729 -9.67 8.02 12.99
CA GLY A 729 -8.83 6.82 13.05
C GLY A 729 -7.32 7.10 13.14
N TYR A 730 -6.91 8.21 13.77
CA TYR A 730 -5.51 8.67 13.78
C TYR A 730 -4.51 7.63 14.34
N TRP A 731 -4.91 6.78 15.29
CA TRP A 731 -4.05 5.69 15.78
C TRP A 731 -3.66 4.71 14.68
N SER A 732 -4.60 4.37 13.79
CA SER A 732 -4.31 3.50 12.66
C SER A 732 -3.40 4.21 11.66
N PHE A 733 -3.51 5.53 11.51
CA PHE A 733 -2.64 6.33 10.65
C PHE A 733 -1.20 6.34 11.16
N TRP A 734 -0.99 6.69 12.44
CA TRP A 734 0.36 6.72 13.03
C TRP A 734 1.02 5.35 13.11
N GLY A 735 0.25 4.29 13.36
CA GLY A 735 0.79 2.92 13.33
C GLY A 735 1.35 2.53 11.95
N GLU A 736 0.73 2.99 10.86
CA GLU A 736 1.22 2.77 9.50
C GLU A 736 2.47 3.62 9.19
N MET A 737 2.51 4.87 9.64
CA MET A 737 3.69 5.73 9.49
C MET A 737 4.89 5.15 10.24
N ALA A 738 4.68 4.69 11.48
CA ALA A 738 5.72 4.06 12.30
C ALA A 738 6.25 2.77 11.66
N LEU A 739 5.36 1.92 11.15
CA LEU A 739 5.76 0.70 10.44
C LEU A 739 6.53 1.00 9.15
N SER A 740 6.12 2.05 8.42
CA SER A 740 6.81 2.49 7.19
C SER A 740 8.20 3.05 7.48
N LEU A 741 8.31 3.88 8.51
CA LEU A 741 9.57 4.44 8.99
C LEU A 741 10.53 3.31 9.42
N LEU A 742 10.04 2.37 10.23
CA LEU A 742 10.83 1.23 10.69
C LEU A 742 11.29 0.36 9.51
N GLY A 743 10.40 0.05 8.57
CA GLY A 743 10.73 -0.76 7.39
C GLY A 743 11.80 -0.09 6.51
N GLY A 744 11.66 1.21 6.25
CA GLY A 744 12.64 1.97 5.47
C GLY A 744 13.98 2.12 6.20
N PHE A 745 13.96 2.34 7.51
CA PHE A 745 15.15 2.46 8.35
C PHE A 745 15.94 1.15 8.43
N LEU A 746 15.28 0.03 8.71
CA LEU A 746 15.93 -1.29 8.79
C LEU A 746 16.53 -1.70 7.43
N LEU A 747 15.79 -1.47 6.35
CA LEU A 747 16.30 -1.74 5.01
C LEU A 747 17.47 -0.81 4.66
N GLY A 748 17.39 0.47 5.02
CA GLY A 748 18.48 1.43 4.85
C GLY A 748 19.75 1.01 5.59
N LEU A 749 19.63 0.61 6.87
CA LEU A 749 20.76 0.10 7.66
C LEU A 749 21.37 -1.17 7.06
N ALA A 750 20.54 -2.09 6.59
CA ALA A 750 21.00 -3.32 5.96
C ALA A 750 21.80 -3.06 4.67
N GLN A 751 21.57 -1.92 4.01
CA GLN A 751 22.20 -1.54 2.76
C GLN A 751 23.34 -0.52 2.92
N ASN A 752 23.49 0.06 4.12
CA ASN A 752 24.52 1.05 4.42
C ASN A 752 25.94 0.49 4.25
N SER A 753 26.16 -0.80 4.48
CA SER A 753 27.48 -1.44 4.29
C SER A 753 28.00 -1.41 2.85
N ARG A 754 27.14 -1.13 1.86
CA ARG A 754 27.51 -1.07 0.44
C ARG A 754 28.08 0.29 0.02
N ASN A 755 28.09 1.29 0.91
CA ASN A 755 28.64 2.64 0.64
C ASN A 755 28.18 3.21 -0.71
N GLY A 756 26.89 3.10 -1.04
CA GLY A 756 26.28 3.65 -2.26
C GLY A 756 26.64 2.95 -3.59
N VAL A 757 27.70 2.11 -3.65
CA VAL A 757 28.13 1.42 -4.87
C VAL A 757 27.46 0.05 -4.96
N MET A 758 26.26 0.04 -5.55
CA MET A 758 25.40 -1.15 -5.67
C MET A 758 25.65 -1.99 -6.95
N PHE A 759 26.55 -1.53 -7.82
CA PHE A 759 26.85 -2.17 -9.10
C PHE A 759 28.36 -2.20 -9.34
N ARG A 760 28.89 -3.36 -9.73
CA ARG A 760 30.30 -3.55 -10.14
C ARG A 760 30.31 -4.37 -11.42
N GLY A 761 30.81 -3.79 -12.51
CA GLY A 761 30.84 -4.45 -13.81
C GLY A 761 32.25 -4.78 -14.29
N ILE A 762 32.33 -5.26 -15.53
CA ILE A 762 33.60 -5.40 -16.25
C ILE A 762 33.91 -4.05 -16.90
N TYR A 763 35.15 -3.57 -16.82
CA TYR A 763 35.56 -2.31 -17.47
C TYR A 763 35.60 -2.45 -19.00
N ASN A 764 35.25 -1.38 -19.73
CA ASN A 764 35.11 -1.40 -21.20
C ASN A 764 36.43 -1.70 -21.96
N THR A 765 37.55 -1.12 -21.53
CA THR A 765 38.87 -1.30 -22.19
C THR A 765 39.87 -2.02 -21.30
N TYR A 766 39.76 -1.85 -19.98
CA TYR A 766 40.66 -2.47 -19.01
C TYR A 766 40.03 -3.69 -18.33
N GLY A 767 39.46 -4.59 -19.14
CA GLY A 767 38.72 -5.75 -18.63
C GLY A 767 39.51 -6.61 -17.64
N ILE A 768 40.83 -6.71 -17.80
CA ILE A 768 41.71 -7.48 -16.91
C ILE A 768 41.89 -6.85 -15.51
N LEU A 769 41.66 -5.54 -15.38
CA LEU A 769 41.67 -4.81 -14.09
C LEU A 769 40.35 -4.97 -13.33
N SER A 770 39.33 -5.58 -13.94
CA SER A 770 38.01 -5.70 -13.32
C SER A 770 38.09 -6.54 -12.05
N ILE A 771 37.50 -6.02 -10.98
CA ILE A 771 37.19 -6.79 -9.77
C ILE A 771 36.09 -7.81 -10.09
N SER A 772 35.79 -8.74 -9.17
CA SER A 772 34.69 -9.69 -9.40
C SER A 772 33.39 -8.92 -9.70
N ALA A 773 32.80 -9.17 -10.86
CA ALA A 773 31.60 -8.45 -11.28
C ALA A 773 30.41 -8.81 -10.38
N ASP A 774 29.71 -7.78 -9.89
CA ASP A 774 28.48 -7.88 -9.11
C ASP A 774 27.32 -7.26 -9.90
N TYR A 775 26.68 -8.10 -10.70
CA TYR A 775 25.48 -7.76 -11.47
C TYR A 775 24.18 -7.95 -10.67
N LEU A 776 24.24 -8.57 -9.49
CA LEU A 776 23.07 -9.03 -8.73
C LEU A 776 22.66 -8.05 -7.63
N SER A 777 23.58 -7.26 -7.06
CA SER A 777 23.28 -6.35 -5.96
C SER A 777 22.23 -5.28 -6.32
N ALA A 778 22.29 -4.67 -7.51
CA ALA A 778 21.30 -3.68 -7.93
C ALA A 778 19.87 -4.27 -8.07
N PRO A 779 19.66 -5.41 -8.76
CA PRO A 779 18.38 -6.12 -8.75
C PRO A 779 17.94 -6.59 -7.35
N GLN A 780 18.86 -7.06 -6.51
CA GLN A 780 18.57 -7.51 -5.15
C GLN A 780 18.10 -6.36 -4.26
N PHE A 781 18.69 -5.17 -4.39
CA PHE A 781 18.21 -3.97 -3.70
C PHE A 781 16.76 -3.67 -4.08
N ALA A 782 16.43 -3.73 -5.37
CA ALA A 782 15.06 -3.51 -5.82
C ALA A 782 14.08 -4.59 -5.32
N LEU A 783 14.51 -5.85 -5.26
CA LEU A 783 13.75 -6.96 -4.65
C LEU A 783 13.45 -6.66 -3.18
N LEU A 784 14.45 -6.24 -2.41
CA LEU A 784 14.26 -5.90 -0.99
C LEU A 784 13.34 -4.70 -0.80
N VAL A 785 13.43 -3.69 -1.66
CA VAL A 785 12.48 -2.57 -1.70
C VAL A 785 11.06 -3.08 -2.00
N ALA A 786 10.89 -3.95 -3.00
CA ALA A 786 9.60 -4.52 -3.38
C ALA A 786 8.96 -5.32 -2.23
N ILE A 787 9.75 -6.13 -1.53
CA ILE A 787 9.30 -6.91 -0.36
C ILE A 787 8.99 -5.98 0.82
N GLY A 788 9.87 -5.03 1.11
CA GLY A 788 9.72 -4.08 2.21
C GLY A 788 8.43 -3.27 2.08
N ILE A 789 8.17 -2.71 0.89
CA ILE A 789 6.92 -2.01 0.61
C ILE A 789 5.73 -2.96 0.72
N GLY A 790 5.83 -4.18 0.19
CA GLY A 790 4.78 -5.20 0.27
C GLY A 790 4.33 -5.46 1.71
N LEU A 791 5.29 -5.75 2.59
CA LEU A 791 5.02 -6.08 4.00
C LEU A 791 4.45 -4.89 4.80
N VAL A 792 4.96 -3.69 4.56
CA VAL A 792 4.50 -2.47 5.26
C VAL A 792 3.09 -2.07 4.82
N SER A 793 2.77 -2.19 3.52
CA SER A 793 1.54 -1.64 2.94
C SER A 793 0.37 -2.62 2.81
N ALA A 794 0.64 -3.93 2.76
CA ALA A 794 -0.41 -4.94 2.53
C ALA A 794 -1.50 -4.94 3.62
N ALA A 795 -1.11 -5.04 4.90
CA ALA A 795 -2.07 -5.13 6.00
C ALA A 795 -2.91 -3.84 6.19
N PRO A 796 -2.32 -2.63 6.19
CA PRO A 796 -3.10 -1.39 6.23
C PRO A 796 -4.02 -1.23 5.01
N GLY A 797 -3.55 -1.64 3.83
CA GLY A 797 -4.33 -1.64 2.59
C GLY A 797 -5.63 -2.44 2.70
N VAL A 798 -5.59 -3.61 3.36
CA VAL A 798 -6.76 -4.48 3.53
C VAL A 798 -7.79 -3.86 4.48
N LYS A 799 -7.33 -3.29 5.59
CA LYS A 799 -8.19 -2.78 6.66
C LYS A 799 -9.16 -1.69 6.16
N ILE A 800 -8.74 -0.92 5.15
CA ILE A 800 -9.54 0.17 4.57
C ILE A 800 -10.88 -0.31 4.01
N PHE A 801 -10.91 -1.47 3.36
CA PHE A 801 -12.12 -1.99 2.70
C PHE A 801 -12.76 -3.15 3.46
N SER A 802 -11.98 -3.96 4.20
CA SER A 802 -12.49 -5.18 4.84
C SER A 802 -13.48 -4.90 5.98
N GLU A 803 -13.26 -3.83 6.76
CA GLU A 803 -14.10 -3.52 7.93
C GLU A 803 -15.48 -2.98 7.55
N GLU A 804 -15.58 -2.28 6.43
CA GLU A 804 -16.80 -1.58 6.01
C GLU A 804 -17.62 -2.31 4.95
N LEU A 805 -17.15 -3.47 4.49
CA LEU A 805 -17.82 -4.19 3.41
C LEU A 805 -19.28 -4.56 3.75
N LEU A 806 -19.56 -4.89 5.02
CA LEU A 806 -20.93 -5.15 5.50
C LEU A 806 -21.80 -3.89 5.46
N VAL A 807 -21.26 -2.75 5.91
CA VAL A 807 -21.95 -1.45 5.87
C VAL A 807 -22.27 -1.08 4.43
N GLN A 808 -21.30 -1.24 3.52
CA GLN A 808 -21.48 -0.92 2.12
C GLN A 808 -22.52 -1.83 1.43
N ASN A 809 -22.58 -3.11 1.78
CA ASN A 809 -23.61 -4.00 1.27
C ASN A 809 -25.01 -3.57 1.73
N ARG A 810 -25.17 -3.25 3.02
CA ARG A 810 -26.40 -2.67 3.58
C ARG A 810 -26.79 -1.38 2.85
N GLU A 811 -25.87 -0.43 2.69
CA GLU A 811 -26.15 0.85 2.02
C GLU A 811 -26.51 0.67 0.54
N ALA A 812 -25.85 -0.25 -0.16
CA ALA A 812 -26.21 -0.59 -1.53
C ALA A 812 -27.59 -1.27 -1.62
N GLU A 813 -28.00 -2.00 -0.58
CA GLU A 813 -29.36 -2.52 -0.37
C GLU A 813 -30.39 -1.46 0.04
N ALA A 814 -29.97 -0.31 0.52
CA ALA A 814 -30.83 0.86 0.72
C ALA A 814 -30.92 1.77 -0.52
N GLY A 815 -30.09 1.52 -1.55
CA GLY A 815 -30.08 2.26 -2.82
C GLY A 815 -28.89 3.20 -3.05
N HIS A 816 -27.84 3.10 -2.23
CA HIS A 816 -26.59 3.85 -2.43
C HIS A 816 -25.82 3.34 -3.65
N SER A 817 -25.09 4.24 -4.32
CA SER A 817 -24.26 3.87 -5.47
C SER A 817 -22.94 3.23 -5.05
N ARG A 818 -22.70 1.99 -5.52
CA ARG A 818 -21.45 1.25 -5.24
C ARG A 818 -20.21 1.94 -5.79
N ILE A 819 -20.29 2.49 -7.00
CA ILE A 819 -19.16 3.18 -7.66
C ILE A 819 -18.79 4.47 -6.91
N SER A 820 -19.79 5.25 -6.45
CA SER A 820 -19.55 6.49 -5.70
C SER A 820 -18.83 6.23 -4.38
N TYR A 821 -19.22 5.18 -3.65
CA TYR A 821 -18.53 4.76 -2.44
C TYR A 821 -17.09 4.31 -2.72
N PHE A 822 -16.91 3.41 -3.70
CA PHE A 822 -15.60 2.84 -4.01
C PHE A 822 -14.59 3.91 -4.43
N MET A 823 -14.98 4.82 -5.32
CA MET A 823 -14.12 5.94 -5.75
C MET A 823 -13.80 6.90 -4.60
N ALA A 824 -14.77 7.19 -3.73
CA ALA A 824 -14.55 8.06 -2.57
C ALA A 824 -13.50 7.46 -1.62
N LYS A 825 -13.56 6.15 -1.38
CA LYS A 825 -12.56 5.44 -0.57
C LYS A 825 -11.19 5.41 -1.22
N VAL A 826 -11.09 5.09 -2.51
CA VAL A 826 -9.81 5.10 -3.24
C VAL A 826 -9.14 6.47 -3.17
N LEU A 827 -9.89 7.56 -3.39
CA LEU A 827 -9.35 8.91 -3.36
C LEU A 827 -8.92 9.35 -1.95
N CYS A 828 -9.70 9.00 -0.93
CA CYS A 828 -9.39 9.34 0.47
C CYS A 828 -8.08 8.70 0.98
N VAL A 829 -7.69 7.55 0.42
CA VAL A 829 -6.50 6.81 0.84
C VAL A 829 -5.21 7.37 0.22
N PHE A 830 -5.32 8.09 -0.89
CA PHE A 830 -4.15 8.58 -1.62
C PHE A 830 -3.19 9.44 -0.76
N PRO A 831 -3.65 10.43 0.03
CA PRO A 831 -2.75 11.19 0.90
C PRO A 831 -2.03 10.32 1.94
N ARG A 832 -2.75 9.36 2.53
CA ARG A 832 -2.20 8.41 3.51
C ARG A 832 -1.09 7.56 2.90
N MET A 833 -1.29 7.07 1.68
CA MET A 833 -0.29 6.32 0.91
C MET A 833 0.95 7.16 0.58
N VAL A 834 0.78 8.44 0.24
CA VAL A 834 1.89 9.38 0.00
C VAL A 834 2.74 9.55 1.26
N PHE A 835 2.11 9.75 2.41
CA PHE A 835 2.85 9.87 3.68
C PHE A 835 3.57 8.57 4.06
N ALA A 836 2.93 7.40 3.89
CA ALA A 836 3.57 6.11 4.14
C ALA A 836 4.82 5.91 3.24
N CYS A 837 4.69 6.23 1.95
CA CYS A 837 5.79 6.15 0.99
C CYS A 837 6.92 7.12 1.34
N LEU A 838 6.60 8.33 1.83
CA LEU A 838 7.59 9.30 2.28
C LEU A 838 8.37 8.76 3.49
N HIS A 839 7.68 8.26 4.51
CA HIS A 839 8.28 7.68 5.71
C HIS A 839 9.14 6.44 5.40
N PHE A 840 8.79 5.67 4.38
CA PHE A 840 9.59 4.54 3.93
C PHE A 840 10.82 4.98 3.12
N SER A 841 10.63 5.87 2.14
CA SER A 841 11.68 6.21 1.17
C SER A 841 12.75 7.13 1.74
N VAL A 842 12.40 8.05 2.64
CA VAL A 842 13.36 9.00 3.24
C VAL A 842 14.48 8.29 4.01
N PRO A 843 14.22 7.47 5.06
CA PRO A 843 15.28 6.78 5.79
C PRO A 843 16.02 5.76 4.91
N LEU A 844 15.32 5.09 3.98
CA LEU A 844 15.93 4.16 3.03
C LEU A 844 17.01 4.85 2.18
N LEU A 845 16.66 5.96 1.52
CA LEU A 845 17.58 6.67 0.62
C LEU A 845 18.64 7.48 1.36
N LEU A 846 18.34 7.92 2.58
CA LEU A 846 19.31 8.63 3.43
C LEU A 846 20.43 7.69 3.92
N LEU A 847 20.10 6.45 4.29
CA LEU A 847 21.06 5.49 4.82
C LEU A 847 21.73 4.64 3.72
N ALA A 848 20.99 4.19 2.71
CA ALA A 848 21.58 3.37 1.65
C ALA A 848 22.42 4.19 0.64
N MET A 849 22.23 5.52 0.61
CA MET A 849 22.89 6.47 -0.29
C MET A 849 22.99 6.01 -1.77
N PRO A 850 21.90 5.47 -2.38
CA PRO A 850 21.98 4.93 -3.73
C PRO A 850 22.14 6.03 -4.78
N VAL A 851 22.76 5.69 -5.90
CA VAL A 851 22.99 6.57 -7.05
C VAL A 851 21.75 6.70 -7.92
N ILE A 852 20.65 7.19 -7.33
CA ILE A 852 19.38 7.41 -8.01
C ILE A 852 18.83 8.78 -7.62
N ASN A 853 18.19 9.45 -8.57
CA ASN A 853 17.49 10.70 -8.26
C ASN A 853 16.35 10.42 -7.26
N TRP A 854 16.33 11.15 -6.14
CA TRP A 854 15.34 10.99 -5.09
C TRP A 854 13.89 11.07 -5.59
N GLY A 855 13.59 12.02 -6.48
CA GLY A 855 12.24 12.20 -7.03
C GLY A 855 11.78 11.03 -7.89
N VAL A 856 12.70 10.43 -8.64
CA VAL A 856 12.44 9.22 -9.42
C VAL A 856 12.18 8.04 -8.49
N ALA A 857 13.09 7.79 -7.52
CA ALA A 857 12.93 6.70 -6.56
C ALA A 857 11.61 6.82 -5.77
N PHE A 858 11.28 8.02 -5.29
CA PHE A 858 10.02 8.28 -4.59
C PHE A 858 8.80 8.01 -5.47
N MET A 859 8.80 8.46 -6.72
CA MET A 859 7.67 8.25 -7.64
C MET A 859 7.47 6.76 -7.97
N VAL A 860 8.54 6.02 -8.23
CA VAL A 860 8.45 4.58 -8.52
C VAL A 860 7.97 3.82 -7.29
N ASN A 861 8.48 4.15 -6.10
CA ASN A 861 8.00 3.58 -4.84
C ASN A 861 6.52 3.89 -4.62
N LEU A 862 6.08 5.12 -4.85
CA LEU A 862 4.68 5.53 -4.70
C LEU A 862 3.76 4.75 -5.64
N LEU A 863 4.18 4.52 -6.89
CA LEU A 863 3.45 3.70 -7.85
C LEU A 863 3.40 2.22 -7.43
N TYR A 864 4.46 1.71 -6.80
CA TYR A 864 4.46 0.36 -6.26
C TYR A 864 3.55 0.23 -5.02
N PHE A 865 3.59 1.20 -4.08
CA PHE A 865 2.60 1.33 -3.00
C PHE A 865 1.18 1.35 -3.58
N PHE A 866 0.94 2.12 -4.65
CA PHE A 866 -0.36 2.16 -5.33
C PHE A 866 -0.79 0.79 -5.86
N CYS A 867 0.14 -0.02 -6.38
CA CYS A 867 -0.13 -1.40 -6.77
C CYS A 867 -0.49 -2.29 -5.57
N ILE A 868 0.28 -2.26 -4.49
CA ILE A 868 0.02 -3.12 -3.31
C ILE A 868 -1.30 -2.76 -2.62
N TYR A 869 -1.65 -1.48 -2.48
CA TYR A 869 -2.98 -1.08 -1.99
C TYR A 869 -4.11 -1.56 -2.93
N GLY A 870 -3.85 -1.58 -4.24
CA GLY A 870 -4.78 -2.14 -5.23
C GLY A 870 -4.98 -3.65 -5.02
N LEU A 871 -3.90 -4.40 -4.83
CA LEU A 871 -3.94 -5.83 -4.52
C LEU A 871 -4.66 -6.11 -3.20
N ALA A 872 -4.35 -5.36 -2.15
CA ALA A 872 -5.01 -5.45 -0.85
C ALA A 872 -6.52 -5.19 -0.96
N SER A 873 -6.94 -4.31 -1.87
CA SER A 873 -8.36 -4.07 -2.16
C SER A 873 -9.03 -5.29 -2.80
N ILE A 874 -8.34 -6.03 -3.67
CA ILE A 874 -8.84 -7.30 -4.23
C ILE A 874 -9.01 -8.34 -3.11
N VAL A 875 -7.97 -8.53 -2.30
CA VAL A 875 -7.96 -9.51 -1.21
C VAL A 875 -9.07 -9.23 -0.21
N SER A 876 -9.31 -7.96 0.11
CA SER A 876 -10.40 -7.52 1.01
C SER A 876 -11.80 -7.90 0.52
N MET A 877 -11.98 -8.09 -0.80
CA MET A 877 -13.27 -8.45 -1.40
C MET A 877 -13.47 -9.97 -1.50
N ILE A 878 -12.39 -10.74 -1.52
CA ILE A 878 -12.44 -12.20 -1.67
C ILE A 878 -12.44 -12.88 -0.30
N SER A 879 -11.57 -12.46 0.61
CA SER A 879 -11.30 -13.17 1.86
C SER A 879 -12.12 -12.66 3.04
N LYS A 880 -12.24 -13.49 4.08
CA LYS A 880 -12.84 -13.07 5.37
C LYS A 880 -12.00 -11.97 6.01
N ARG A 881 -12.64 -11.13 6.84
CA ARG A 881 -11.99 -9.97 7.49
C ARG A 881 -10.75 -10.35 8.30
N GLU A 882 -10.79 -11.50 8.98
CA GLU A 882 -9.73 -11.97 9.89
C GLU A 882 -8.51 -12.52 9.14
N GLU A 883 -8.73 -13.19 8.00
CA GLU A 883 -7.69 -13.85 7.21
C GLU A 883 -7.07 -12.91 6.15
N ALA A 884 -7.78 -11.86 5.76
CA ALA A 884 -7.40 -10.98 4.65
C ALA A 884 -6.01 -10.31 4.81
N PRO A 885 -5.59 -9.78 5.98
CA PRO A 885 -4.27 -9.15 6.12
C PRO A 885 -3.12 -10.13 5.87
N LEU A 886 -3.21 -11.36 6.39
CA LEU A 886 -2.20 -12.39 6.20
C LEU A 886 -2.09 -12.78 4.73
N LEU A 887 -3.23 -13.04 4.07
CA LEU A 887 -3.24 -13.39 2.65
C LEU A 887 -2.67 -12.26 1.77
N SER A 888 -2.99 -11.00 2.09
CA SER A 888 -2.45 -9.86 1.35
C SER A 888 -0.94 -9.73 1.52
N ALA A 889 -0.41 -9.96 2.72
CA ALA A 889 1.03 -9.94 2.97
C ALA A 889 1.74 -11.05 2.18
N MET A 890 1.20 -12.28 2.22
CA MET A 890 1.74 -13.42 1.46
C MET A 890 1.76 -13.15 -0.05
N LEU A 891 0.65 -12.65 -0.62
CA LEU A 891 0.59 -12.32 -2.05
C LEU A 891 1.55 -11.18 -2.41
N SER A 892 1.68 -10.16 -1.55
CA SER A 892 2.65 -9.08 -1.79
C SER A 892 4.10 -9.56 -1.77
N LEU A 893 4.43 -10.52 -0.90
CA LEU A 893 5.74 -11.16 -0.84
C LEU A 893 6.02 -11.95 -2.13
N ILE A 894 5.04 -12.73 -2.60
CA ILE A 894 5.16 -13.48 -3.87
C ILE A 894 5.40 -12.51 -5.03
N LEU A 895 4.64 -11.42 -5.14
CA LEU A 895 4.85 -10.43 -6.21
C LEU A 895 6.22 -9.73 -6.10
N GLY A 896 6.70 -9.47 -4.88
CA GLY A 896 8.05 -8.94 -4.65
C GLY A 896 9.14 -9.90 -5.12
N ILE A 897 9.02 -11.19 -4.80
CA ILE A 897 9.94 -12.26 -5.25
C ILE A 897 9.95 -12.36 -6.78
N LEU A 898 8.79 -12.21 -7.42
CA LEU A 898 8.64 -12.16 -8.88
C LEU A 898 9.08 -10.80 -9.47
N SER A 899 10.18 -10.23 -8.98
CA SER A 899 10.83 -9.03 -9.51
C SER A 899 11.87 -9.32 -10.59
N GLY A 900 12.29 -10.57 -10.73
CA GLY A 900 13.32 -10.96 -11.70
C GLY A 900 14.76 -10.76 -11.21
N ALA A 901 14.96 -10.53 -9.90
CA ALA A 901 16.28 -10.52 -9.28
C ALA A 901 16.82 -11.94 -9.03
N ALA A 902 15.98 -12.87 -8.59
CA ALA A 902 16.32 -14.27 -8.38
C ALA A 902 15.07 -15.16 -8.58
N PRO A 903 14.94 -15.92 -9.70
CA PRO A 903 15.90 -16.05 -10.80
C PRO A 903 16.00 -14.77 -11.67
N PRO A 904 17.14 -14.54 -12.34
CA PRO A 904 17.28 -13.48 -13.34
C PRO A 904 16.26 -13.60 -14.48
N LEU A 905 15.75 -12.47 -14.98
CA LEU A 905 14.74 -12.43 -16.03
C LEU A 905 15.24 -13.06 -17.35
N SER A 906 16.54 -13.02 -17.64
CA SER A 906 17.16 -13.71 -18.78
C SER A 906 16.90 -15.22 -18.77
N LYS A 907 17.00 -15.86 -17.60
CA LYS A 907 16.72 -17.29 -17.41
C LYS A 907 15.23 -17.59 -17.51
N VAL A 908 14.39 -16.70 -16.98
CA VAL A 908 12.92 -16.82 -17.11
C VAL A 908 12.46 -16.71 -18.56
N LYS A 909 13.13 -15.85 -19.36
CA LYS A 909 12.90 -15.76 -20.82
C LYS A 909 13.22 -17.07 -21.53
N GLN A 910 14.31 -17.75 -21.14
CA GLN A 910 14.64 -19.08 -21.66
C GLN A 910 13.58 -20.13 -21.30
N TRP A 911 12.91 -20.00 -20.16
CA TRP A 911 11.80 -20.87 -19.76
C TRP A 911 10.47 -20.56 -20.49
N HIS A 912 10.42 -19.54 -21.34
CA HIS A 912 9.19 -19.04 -21.98
C HIS A 912 8.08 -18.64 -21.00
N MET A 913 8.42 -18.32 -19.74
CA MET A 913 7.49 -17.93 -18.67
C MET A 913 7.55 -16.43 -18.32
N GLU A 914 8.10 -15.59 -19.21
CA GLU A 914 8.25 -14.15 -18.97
C GLU A 914 6.93 -13.46 -18.60
N TRP A 915 5.81 -13.90 -19.17
CA TRP A 915 4.48 -13.32 -18.92
C TRP A 915 4.12 -13.31 -17.42
N LEU A 916 4.54 -14.32 -16.65
CA LEU A 916 4.23 -14.44 -15.22
C LEU A 916 4.99 -13.40 -14.38
N TRP A 917 6.27 -13.17 -14.70
CA TRP A 917 7.08 -12.14 -14.04
C TRP A 917 6.63 -10.75 -14.47
N ARG A 918 6.35 -10.53 -15.76
CA ARG A 918 5.85 -9.26 -16.30
C ARG A 918 4.44 -8.90 -15.80
N ALA A 919 3.65 -9.88 -15.33
CA ALA A 919 2.39 -9.63 -14.64
C ALA A 919 2.59 -9.07 -13.22
N SER A 920 3.76 -9.28 -12.60
CA SER A 920 4.10 -8.72 -11.30
C SER A 920 4.53 -7.26 -11.42
N PRO A 921 4.00 -6.34 -10.60
CA PRO A 921 4.52 -4.98 -10.53
C PRO A 921 5.98 -4.92 -10.04
N GLY A 922 6.47 -5.95 -9.34
CA GLY A 922 7.83 -6.03 -8.83
C GLY A 922 8.89 -6.03 -9.94
N THR A 923 8.59 -6.63 -11.09
CA THR A 923 9.53 -6.69 -12.23
C THR A 923 9.76 -5.31 -12.83
N TRP A 924 8.70 -4.51 -12.97
CA TRP A 924 8.79 -3.16 -13.51
C TRP A 924 9.49 -2.19 -12.55
N LEU A 925 9.26 -2.34 -11.24
CA LEU A 925 10.01 -1.63 -10.20
C LEU A 925 11.52 -1.97 -10.29
N ALA A 926 11.85 -3.25 -10.36
CA ALA A 926 13.24 -3.71 -10.41
C ALA A 926 13.99 -3.24 -11.66
N GLU A 927 13.34 -3.25 -12.82
CA GLU A 927 13.93 -2.76 -14.07
C GLU A 927 14.22 -1.25 -14.02
N VAL A 928 13.35 -0.45 -13.36
CA VAL A 928 13.64 0.99 -13.16
C VAL A 928 14.80 1.19 -12.20
N TYR A 929 14.80 0.52 -11.05
CA TYR A 929 15.90 0.61 -10.09
C TYR A 929 17.23 0.18 -10.71
N PHE A 930 17.24 -0.94 -11.45
CA PHE A 930 18.41 -1.41 -12.18
C PHE A 930 18.89 -0.37 -13.19
N SER A 931 18.01 0.13 -14.07
CA SER A 931 18.39 1.11 -15.09
C SER A 931 18.93 2.41 -14.49
N GLN A 932 18.39 2.88 -13.36
CA GLN A 932 18.84 4.11 -12.72
C GLN A 932 20.11 3.95 -11.89
N LEU A 933 20.35 2.77 -11.31
CA LEU A 933 21.59 2.48 -10.57
C LEU A 933 22.78 2.18 -11.48
N VAL A 934 22.52 1.60 -12.65
CA VAL A 934 23.56 1.15 -13.58
C VAL A 934 23.87 2.21 -14.65
N GLY A 935 22.86 2.95 -15.12
CA GLY A 935 23.02 3.96 -16.16
C GLY A 935 24.13 5.00 -15.92
N PRO A 936 24.31 5.53 -14.69
CA PRO A 936 25.40 6.47 -14.39
C PRO A 936 26.81 5.91 -14.61
N TYR A 937 26.99 4.59 -14.71
CA TYR A 937 28.30 3.96 -14.88
C TYR A 937 28.57 3.44 -16.30
N GLU A 938 27.77 3.83 -17.30
CA GLU A 938 27.91 3.40 -18.69
C GLU A 938 29.28 3.73 -19.30
N TYR A 939 29.89 4.86 -18.92
CA TYR A 939 31.21 5.26 -19.38
C TYR A 939 32.33 4.37 -18.81
N LEU A 940 32.15 3.82 -17.60
CA LEU A 940 33.17 3.04 -16.88
C LEU A 940 33.05 1.52 -17.14
N TYR A 941 31.83 0.99 -17.05
CA TYR A 941 31.55 -0.45 -17.12
C TYR A 941 30.77 -0.82 -18.38
N ASN A 942 30.90 -2.09 -18.79
CA ASN A 942 30.07 -2.68 -19.84
C ASN A 942 28.67 -3.01 -19.29
N VAL A 943 27.77 -2.02 -19.39
CA VAL A 943 26.39 -2.11 -18.90
C VAL A 943 25.49 -2.98 -19.78
N GLU A 944 25.84 -3.16 -21.07
CA GLU A 944 25.09 -4.01 -22.00
C GLU A 944 25.15 -5.48 -21.58
N THR A 945 26.34 -5.94 -21.15
CA THR A 945 26.53 -7.30 -20.64
C THR A 945 25.72 -7.52 -19.37
N ALA A 946 25.68 -6.53 -18.47
CA ALA A 946 24.86 -6.59 -17.26
C ALA A 946 23.35 -6.66 -17.58
N ALA A 947 22.88 -5.87 -18.55
CA ALA A 947 21.50 -5.90 -19.03
C ALA A 947 21.15 -7.25 -19.70
N ALA A 948 22.06 -7.83 -20.48
CA ALA A 948 21.86 -9.14 -21.11
C ALA A 948 21.80 -10.28 -20.07
N LEU A 949 22.68 -10.26 -19.06
CA LEU A 949 22.72 -11.26 -18.00
C LEU A 949 21.51 -11.20 -17.08
N THR A 950 21.04 -10.00 -16.74
CA THR A 950 19.83 -9.83 -15.91
C THR A 950 18.55 -10.01 -16.73
N GLY A 951 18.57 -9.66 -18.01
CA GLY A 951 17.42 -9.66 -18.93
C GLY A 951 16.57 -8.37 -18.87
N PHE A 952 17.03 -7.35 -18.15
CA PHE A 952 16.37 -6.05 -18.00
C PHE A 952 16.69 -5.09 -19.15
N HIS A 953 15.75 -4.19 -19.45
CA HIS A 953 15.93 -3.14 -20.45
C HIS A 953 16.41 -1.82 -19.83
N MET A 954 17.39 -1.20 -20.49
CA MET A 954 17.90 0.12 -20.13
C MET A 954 17.07 1.22 -20.79
N GLY A 955 16.86 2.35 -20.10
CA GLY A 955 16.24 3.55 -20.66
C GLY A 955 14.71 3.58 -20.72
N TRP A 956 13.99 2.56 -20.21
CA TRP A 956 12.51 2.47 -20.24
C TRP A 956 11.81 3.12 -19.04
N LEU A 957 12.30 4.26 -18.54
CA LEU A 957 11.80 4.89 -17.32
C LEU A 957 10.29 5.16 -17.35
N TRP A 958 9.83 5.95 -18.32
CA TRP A 958 8.42 6.36 -18.41
C TRP A 958 7.47 5.21 -18.76
N ARG A 959 7.94 4.29 -19.60
CA ARG A 959 7.17 3.10 -19.97
C ARG A 959 6.90 2.24 -18.75
N ASN A 960 7.91 1.99 -17.92
CA ASN A 960 7.78 1.17 -16.73
C ASN A 960 6.88 1.83 -15.68
N MET A 961 7.00 3.15 -15.48
CA MET A 961 6.09 3.91 -14.61
C MET A 961 4.63 3.84 -15.07
N LEU A 962 4.37 3.97 -16.37
CA LEU A 962 3.02 3.89 -16.93
C LEU A 962 2.42 2.50 -16.74
N ILE A 963 3.23 1.45 -16.91
CA ILE A 963 2.78 0.07 -16.69
C ILE A 963 2.47 -0.19 -15.21
N LEU A 964 3.29 0.30 -14.28
CA LEU A 964 2.99 0.24 -12.84
C LEU A 964 1.64 0.91 -12.52
N PHE A 965 1.42 2.12 -13.05
CA PHE A 965 0.15 2.81 -12.89
C PHE A 965 -1.03 2.00 -13.47
N ALA A 966 -0.87 1.43 -14.66
CA ALA A 966 -1.88 0.61 -15.30
C ALA A 966 -2.21 -0.67 -14.51
N ILE A 967 -1.22 -1.36 -13.95
CA ILE A 967 -1.41 -2.52 -13.07
C ILE A 967 -2.19 -2.13 -11.82
N GLY A 968 -1.76 -1.07 -11.13
CA GLY A 968 -2.43 -0.59 -9.91
C GLY A 968 -3.88 -0.12 -10.16
N PHE A 969 -4.15 0.45 -11.33
CA PHE A 969 -5.51 0.78 -11.77
C PHE A 969 -6.32 -0.48 -12.08
N GLY A 970 -5.75 -1.42 -12.83
CA GLY A 970 -6.34 -2.72 -13.15
C GLY A 970 -6.76 -3.48 -11.89
N TYR A 971 -5.92 -3.49 -10.85
CA TYR A 971 -6.27 -4.12 -9.59
C TYR A 971 -7.50 -3.50 -8.92
N ARG A 972 -7.67 -2.17 -9.00
CA ARG A 972 -8.86 -1.48 -8.47
C ARG A 972 -10.11 -1.77 -9.29
N VAL A 973 -9.98 -1.91 -10.61
CA VAL A 973 -11.09 -2.35 -11.47
C VAL A 973 -11.53 -3.75 -11.09
N ILE A 974 -10.59 -4.69 -10.92
CA ILE A 974 -10.88 -6.06 -10.47
C ILE A 974 -11.54 -6.05 -9.08
N ALA A 975 -11.02 -5.27 -8.13
CA ALA A 975 -11.61 -5.12 -6.81
C ALA A 975 -13.05 -4.58 -6.88
N PHE A 976 -13.33 -3.62 -7.77
CA PHE A 976 -14.69 -3.11 -7.98
C PHE A 976 -15.64 -4.15 -8.58
N VAL A 977 -15.15 -4.98 -9.52
CA VAL A 977 -15.91 -6.11 -10.07
C VAL A 977 -16.24 -7.11 -8.94
N PHE A 978 -15.28 -7.46 -8.10
CA PHE A 978 -15.54 -8.30 -6.92
C PHE A 978 -16.47 -7.64 -5.90
N LEU A 979 -16.42 -6.33 -5.69
CA LEU A 979 -17.41 -5.62 -4.87
C LEU A 979 -18.84 -5.73 -5.45
N CYS A 980 -18.97 -5.79 -6.77
CA CYS A 980 -20.26 -5.93 -7.45
C CYS A 980 -20.80 -7.37 -7.39
N PHE A 981 -19.95 -8.37 -7.63
CA PHE A 981 -20.37 -9.76 -7.83
C PHE A 981 -19.96 -10.74 -6.71
N GLY A 982 -19.00 -10.36 -5.86
CA GLY A 982 -18.38 -11.20 -4.83
C GLY A 982 -19.33 -11.69 -3.74
N HIS A 983 -20.50 -11.06 -3.59
CA HIS A 983 -21.55 -11.52 -2.67
C HIS A 983 -22.08 -12.92 -2.98
N ARG A 984 -21.86 -13.44 -4.20
CA ARG A 984 -22.17 -14.82 -4.60
C ARG A 984 -21.02 -15.80 -4.34
N LEU A 985 -19.79 -15.32 -4.23
CA LEU A 985 -18.57 -16.13 -4.04
C LEU A 985 -18.27 -16.43 -2.57
N ARG A 986 -18.80 -15.62 -1.63
CA ARG A 986 -18.64 -15.79 -0.18
C ARG A 986 -19.75 -16.60 0.51
N ARG A 987 -20.73 -17.11 -0.25
CA ARG A 987 -21.83 -17.92 0.30
C ARG A 987 -21.42 -19.37 0.45
#